data_AF-L8H8C2-F1
#
_entry.id   AF-L8H8C2-F1
#
_cell.length_a   1.000
_cell.length_b   1.000
_cell.length_c   1.000
_cell.angle_alpha   90.00
_cell.angle_beta   90.00
_cell.angle_gamma   90.00
#
_symmetry.space_group_name_H-M   'P 1'
#
loop_
_entity.id
_entity.type
_entity.pdbx_description
1 polymer ?
#
loop_
_entity_poly.entity_id
_entity_poly.type
_entity_poly.pdbx_seq_one_letter_code
_entity_poly.pdbx_strand_id
1 'polypeptide(L)'
;MDSRSVPLALLLLFLVLCVVGVRPAGSWSLTLVHSQDSYGAVVAVDGANNPCAPVGLSYAGGEGLGGCLGGNARREAAIAQLRSNASTNLLVVDIGNVFSGGQYFLFSYDTVLKYTLKIGYDIIKLDLYDMLVGADRFTKFVPQFTGNNTRIVSSNLVGLQDDPVTAALDIQTQTIISYDDGEKDSTDEVDALQVAVAILQNQGVNKVIVAVSNIKFVDPLLERVSGIDVVLVQRQYYANNNETGTAVGPYPVVKQMRWNQVVCIAGAGVWGAHLGQLDLEFDQYGVIQSCSGNAIPLSDAITPNATLQNEVIADYNMSLAGVKRVIGHASVNLDLNHKCWFGECGIGSWAADQFLAAGKTDMAFINGGALARAIAEGNITVEDYTRAFPYPADVITTFGLLGKHLLLALEHSVSLANETTYDISQGVGRFLQISGVKFTWNPREEVGMRIVNAWVRVAASPKVPTDPALAAKRQDELYRTTKQWELVEPERVYTATTISFLSSGLDGYSSLSDNALDLQTPGLTADSVILGGLSSGSVTLTETGRIVASAATRRTCIPPGGTLSCNDNGACLAGVCQCTAPDTSGDFCTVQTSSGSDSTLAIVLGVILPITLLLVVLAILFAVLLLGYMRYKRPKVILKEPNYQLLVWRRDSMESNEGMKMLPMRRLNLKVQSVLIEFLMDQHVAQAIGSVAHANPSSIDEVAAAMVLVHQSADKGTELIRLLLKNELLSQDDEQVLFREETPGVKAFSVFSRMVGLPFLWHTFAYPIAELEIANNVDAKSPRSNLTDSDPAPFGSIFSLATAVEINPKMMEEGQDNFVGRLQLELLVQKLFTRILDSLHQFPLYMRQLCRMLYEDMRYDHPDYIHRVLGNLIFLRFITYGLVKEQTHPQTHRTLILITKVLQNLASKNEFSDKEVFMEAMNGFIKRNVCKLEAFFDQLCAPTDDPTFGDPPTSIVPRQFKRKALTVMYQFVQAHAKEIHDELQEFPAYAVQESLERLKYLTQDRENENDGSTSDSEESEDEMPNTQKL
;
A
#
# COMPACT_ATOMS: atom_id res chain seq x y z
N MET A 1 68.71 -4.02 9.71
CA MET A 1 68.66 -2.88 10.65
C MET A 1 69.64 -1.82 10.16
N ASP A 2 69.29 -0.57 9.91
CA ASP A 2 68.04 0.06 9.51
C ASP A 2 68.35 1.52 9.16
N SER A 3 67.46 2.12 8.39
CA SER A 3 67.33 3.55 8.13
C SER A 3 68.27 4.16 7.09
N ARG A 4 67.68 4.58 5.96
CA ARG A 4 67.90 5.90 5.37
C ARG A 4 66.65 6.39 4.62
N SER A 5 66.11 7.50 5.13
CA SER A 5 65.59 8.66 4.40
C SER A 5 64.49 8.48 3.36
N VAL A 6 63.26 8.82 3.76
CA VAL A 6 62.19 9.28 2.85
C VAL A 6 62.26 10.82 2.75
N PRO A 7 62.16 11.43 1.56
CA PRO A 7 62.47 12.84 1.35
C PRO A 7 61.28 13.76 1.66
N LEU A 8 61.63 14.96 2.12
CA LEU A 8 60.80 16.13 2.48
C LEU A 8 59.75 16.57 1.43
N ALA A 9 59.76 15.98 0.23
CA ALA A 9 58.84 16.27 -0.87
C ALA A 9 57.42 15.71 -0.64
N LEU A 10 57.28 14.60 0.11
CA LEU A 10 55.97 14.00 0.43
C LEU A 10 55.18 14.81 1.48
N LEU A 11 55.87 15.56 2.34
CA LEU A 11 55.24 16.40 3.38
C LEU A 11 54.73 17.73 2.82
N LEU A 12 55.35 18.26 1.77
CA LEU A 12 54.89 19.47 1.07
C LEU A 12 53.71 19.19 0.13
N LEU A 13 53.60 17.99 -0.44
CA LEU A 13 52.45 17.60 -1.26
C LEU A 13 51.17 17.43 -0.42
N PHE A 14 51.31 16.96 0.83
CA PHE A 14 50.20 16.85 1.78
C PHE A 14 49.66 18.20 2.26
N LEU A 15 50.52 19.23 2.33
CA LEU A 15 50.14 20.59 2.73
C LEU A 15 49.50 21.40 1.60
N VAL A 16 49.81 21.11 0.32
CA VAL A 16 49.19 21.79 -0.83
C VAL A 16 47.83 21.17 -1.19
N LEU A 17 47.60 19.87 -0.92
CA LEU A 17 46.27 19.24 -1.06
C LEU A 17 45.27 19.66 0.02
N CYS A 18 45.71 20.34 1.10
CA CYS A 18 44.82 20.91 2.11
C CYS A 18 44.36 22.35 1.81
N VAL A 19 44.83 22.99 0.72
CA VAL A 19 44.51 24.39 0.39
C VAL A 19 43.83 24.56 -0.98
N VAL A 20 43.60 23.48 -1.73
CA VAL A 20 42.58 23.50 -2.78
C VAL A 20 41.24 23.41 -2.07
N GLY A 21 40.65 24.59 -1.80
CA GLY A 21 39.35 24.70 -1.17
C GLY A 21 38.36 23.76 -1.84
N VAL A 22 37.96 22.71 -1.11
CA VAL A 22 36.62 22.16 -1.24
C VAL A 22 35.71 23.35 -1.03
N ARG A 23 35.16 23.88 -2.12
CA ARG A 23 33.97 24.72 -2.02
C ARG A 23 32.97 23.86 -1.22
N PRO A 24 32.40 24.35 -0.10
CA PRO A 24 31.36 23.59 0.56
C PRO A 24 30.30 23.25 -0.48
N ALA A 25 30.06 21.96 -0.68
CA ALA A 25 28.95 21.48 -1.48
C ALA A 25 27.69 22.11 -0.89
N GLY A 26 26.90 22.81 -1.71
CA GLY A 26 25.88 23.73 -1.22
C GLY A 26 24.84 23.04 -0.34
N SER A 27 24.78 23.42 0.93
CA SER A 27 23.66 23.12 1.82
C SER A 27 22.42 23.89 1.34
N TRP A 28 21.25 23.23 1.34
CA TRP A 28 19.99 23.86 0.97
C TRP A 28 19.10 23.99 2.20
N SER A 29 18.70 25.22 2.52
CA SER A 29 17.90 25.51 3.71
C SER A 29 16.46 25.89 3.33
N LEU A 30 15.51 25.42 4.14
CA LEU A 30 14.08 25.69 4.02
C LEU A 30 13.50 26.05 5.39
N THR A 31 12.79 27.17 5.46
CA THR A 31 11.90 27.49 6.56
C THR A 31 10.48 27.10 6.15
N LEU A 32 9.98 26.02 6.74
CA LEU A 32 8.61 25.54 6.57
C LEU A 32 7.73 26.17 7.66
N VAL A 33 6.83 27.05 7.24
CA VAL A 33 5.81 27.64 8.09
C VAL A 33 4.52 26.87 7.88
N HIS A 34 3.88 26.40 8.95
CA HIS A 34 2.63 25.64 8.84
C HIS A 34 1.56 26.07 9.82
N SER A 35 0.30 26.02 9.36
CA SER A 35 -0.90 26.09 10.20
C SER A 35 -1.79 24.89 9.94
N GLN A 36 -2.73 24.66 10.86
CA GLN A 36 -3.62 23.50 10.81
C GLN A 36 -4.87 23.80 11.64
N ASP A 37 -5.97 23.11 11.33
CA ASP A 37 -7.15 23.02 12.22
C ASP A 37 -7.63 24.38 12.71
N SER A 38 -7.66 25.38 11.83
CA SER A 38 -8.13 26.71 12.21
C SER A 38 -9.65 26.74 12.41
N TYR A 39 -10.38 25.79 11.82
CA TYR A 39 -11.82 25.61 11.97
C TYR A 39 -12.59 26.93 11.77
N GLY A 40 -12.17 27.77 10.82
CA GLY A 40 -12.83 29.04 10.51
C GLY A 40 -12.63 30.14 11.55
N ALA A 41 -11.71 29.99 12.51
CA ALA A 41 -11.39 30.99 13.52
C ALA A 41 -10.70 32.23 12.90
N VAL A 42 -11.52 33.20 12.48
CA VAL A 42 -11.03 34.50 11.97
C VAL A 42 -10.49 35.38 13.10
N VAL A 43 -11.12 35.31 14.28
CA VAL A 43 -10.69 36.04 15.49
C VAL A 43 -9.87 35.12 16.40
N ALA A 44 -9.11 35.71 17.32
CA ALA A 44 -8.40 34.96 18.34
C ALA A 44 -9.38 34.20 19.25
N VAL A 45 -8.89 33.17 19.93
CA VAL A 45 -9.64 32.37 20.91
C VAL A 45 -9.04 32.50 22.32
N ASP A 46 -9.88 32.38 23.35
CA ASP A 46 -9.45 32.31 24.75
C ASP A 46 -9.06 30.88 25.17
N GLY A 47 -8.63 30.69 26.43
CA GLY A 47 -8.21 29.38 26.95
C GLY A 47 -9.34 28.34 27.02
N ALA A 48 -10.60 28.74 26.81
CA ALA A 48 -11.74 27.85 26.67
C ALA A 48 -12.19 27.70 25.20
N ASN A 49 -11.35 28.14 24.26
CA ASN A 49 -11.59 28.12 22.81
C ASN A 49 -12.80 28.94 22.35
N ASN A 50 -13.20 29.95 23.12
CA ASN A 50 -14.25 30.88 22.70
C ASN A 50 -13.67 31.99 21.83
N PRO A 51 -14.40 32.49 20.81
CA PRO A 51 -13.98 33.66 20.04
C PRO A 51 -13.83 34.89 20.95
N CYS A 52 -12.65 35.50 20.92
CA CYS A 52 -12.36 36.78 21.56
C CYS A 52 -12.86 37.95 20.70
N ALA A 53 -13.31 39.01 21.36
CA ALA A 53 -13.71 40.24 20.70
C ALA A 53 -12.48 41.00 20.18
N PRO A 54 -12.36 41.32 18.88
CA PRO A 54 -11.30 42.17 18.38
C PRO A 54 -11.52 43.62 18.87
N VAL A 55 -10.51 44.20 19.52
CA VAL A 55 -10.55 45.56 20.09
C VAL A 55 -9.27 46.30 19.71
N GLY A 56 -9.40 47.32 18.85
CA GLY A 56 -8.24 48.01 18.29
C GLY A 56 -7.32 47.02 17.57
N LEU A 57 -6.03 47.00 17.94
CA LEU A 57 -5.03 46.06 17.40
C LEU A 57 -4.84 44.80 18.27
N SER A 58 -5.80 44.50 19.16
CA SER A 58 -5.74 43.38 20.11
C SER A 58 -7.08 42.63 20.15
N TYR A 59 -7.18 41.66 21.06
CA TYR A 59 -8.37 40.85 21.29
C TYR A 59 -8.65 40.73 22.79
N ALA A 60 -9.93 40.84 23.17
CA ALA A 60 -10.38 40.71 24.55
C ALA A 60 -11.20 39.42 24.74
N GLY A 61 -10.79 38.60 25.70
CA GLY A 61 -11.46 37.35 26.09
C GLY A 61 -12.37 37.54 27.31
N GLY A 62 -13.02 36.46 27.73
CA GLY A 62 -13.81 36.49 28.97
C GLY A 62 -12.95 36.64 30.22
N GLU A 63 -13.48 37.30 31.25
CA GLU A 63 -12.77 37.47 32.53
C GLU A 63 -12.34 36.11 33.12
N GLY A 64 -11.06 35.97 33.47
CA GLY A 64 -10.51 34.76 34.06
C GLY A 64 -10.23 33.60 33.09
N LEU A 65 -10.41 33.79 31.76
CA LEU A 65 -10.23 32.73 30.75
C LEU A 65 -8.86 32.76 30.03
N GLY A 66 -7.89 33.52 30.54
CA GLY A 66 -6.55 33.65 29.97
C GLY A 66 -6.45 34.68 28.82
N GLY A 67 -5.27 34.80 28.22
CA GLY A 67 -5.02 35.69 27.08
C GLY A 67 -5.52 35.10 25.75
N CYS A 68 -5.89 35.97 24.80
CA CYS A 68 -6.39 35.54 23.50
C CYS A 68 -5.26 35.20 22.52
N LEU A 69 -5.34 34.04 21.88
CA LEU A 69 -4.37 33.54 20.92
C LEU A 69 -5.00 33.31 19.55
N GLY A 70 -4.24 33.51 18.48
CA GLY A 70 -4.71 33.33 17.11
C GLY A 70 -5.22 34.61 16.47
N GLY A 71 -6.20 34.46 15.57
CA GLY A 71 -6.74 35.54 14.76
C GLY A 71 -5.98 35.72 13.45
N ASN A 72 -6.73 35.80 12.34
CA ASN A 72 -6.17 35.85 10.99
C ASN A 72 -5.33 37.11 10.75
N ALA A 73 -5.67 38.23 11.39
CA ALA A 73 -4.88 39.46 11.26
C ALA A 73 -3.50 39.37 11.94
N ARG A 74 -3.39 38.65 13.07
CA ARG A 74 -2.08 38.35 13.68
C ARG A 74 -1.33 37.31 12.87
N ARG A 75 -2.03 36.29 12.35
CA ARG A 75 -1.41 35.24 11.52
C ARG A 75 -0.80 35.81 10.23
N GLU A 76 -1.54 36.67 9.53
CA GLU A 76 -1.05 37.39 8.35
C GLU A 76 0.19 38.22 8.70
N ALA A 77 0.13 39.02 9.76
CA ALA A 77 1.28 39.83 10.19
C ALA A 77 2.51 38.98 10.55
N ALA A 78 2.31 37.85 11.22
CA ALA A 78 3.38 36.91 11.58
C ALA A 78 4.04 36.32 10.32
N ILE A 79 3.24 35.85 9.37
CA ILE A 79 3.72 35.29 8.10
C ILE A 79 4.41 36.37 7.26
N ALA A 80 3.85 37.56 7.18
CA ALA A 80 4.45 38.69 6.47
C ALA A 80 5.82 39.06 7.07
N GLN A 81 5.93 39.07 8.40
CA GLN A 81 7.20 39.30 9.09
C GLN A 81 8.22 38.20 8.77
N LEU A 82 7.83 36.92 8.84
CA LEU A 82 8.69 35.79 8.49
C LEU A 82 9.16 35.86 7.03
N ARG A 83 8.26 36.15 6.09
CA ARG A 83 8.60 36.35 4.68
C ARG A 83 9.58 37.51 4.47
N SER A 84 9.42 38.61 5.21
CA SER A 84 10.32 39.76 5.11
C SER A 84 11.72 39.50 5.68
N ASN A 85 11.82 38.63 6.68
CA ASN A 85 13.07 38.27 7.35
C ASN A 85 13.77 37.05 6.72
N ALA A 86 13.11 36.34 5.80
CA ALA A 86 13.63 35.13 5.20
C ALA A 86 14.87 35.41 4.35
N SER A 87 16.02 34.89 4.79
CA SER A 87 17.25 34.82 3.99
C SER A 87 17.38 33.49 3.22
N THR A 88 16.46 32.56 3.45
CA THR A 88 16.40 31.19 2.93
C THR A 88 15.09 30.97 2.17
N ASN A 89 14.93 29.80 1.56
CA ASN A 89 13.65 29.43 0.95
C ASN A 89 12.59 29.32 2.05
N LEU A 90 11.42 29.92 1.85
CA LEU A 90 10.33 29.88 2.81
C LEU A 90 9.08 29.34 2.11
N LEU A 91 8.43 28.36 2.74
CA LEU A 91 7.20 27.74 2.27
C LEU A 91 6.14 27.83 3.37
N VAL A 92 4.99 28.41 3.06
CA VAL A 92 3.84 28.55 3.97
C VAL A 92 2.75 27.59 3.56
N VAL A 93 2.42 26.64 4.44
CA VAL A 93 1.40 25.61 4.19
C VAL A 93 0.29 25.65 5.23
N ASP A 94 -0.94 25.43 4.82
CA ASP A 94 -2.01 25.03 5.73
C ASP A 94 -2.34 23.56 5.50
N ILE A 95 -2.37 22.76 6.56
CA ILE A 95 -2.62 21.32 6.45
C ILE A 95 -4.10 20.95 6.67
N GLY A 96 -5.05 21.86 6.55
CA GLY A 96 -6.48 21.55 6.39
C GLY A 96 -7.38 21.89 7.58
N ASN A 97 -8.69 21.68 7.39
CA ASN A 97 -9.79 22.08 8.27
C ASN A 97 -9.93 23.60 8.43
N VAL A 98 -9.63 24.35 7.37
CA VAL A 98 -9.67 25.82 7.36
C VAL A 98 -11.10 26.36 7.30
N PHE A 99 -11.97 25.73 6.50
CA PHE A 99 -13.28 26.29 6.17
C PHE A 99 -14.37 25.82 7.11
N SER A 100 -14.22 24.63 7.68
CA SER A 100 -15.15 24.06 8.65
C SER A 100 -15.33 24.92 9.89
N GLY A 101 -16.49 24.89 10.56
CA GLY A 101 -16.66 25.60 11.84
C GLY A 101 -16.84 27.12 11.74
N GLY A 102 -16.88 27.72 10.54
CA GLY A 102 -17.06 29.18 10.40
C GLY A 102 -18.24 29.73 11.21
N GLN A 103 -19.40 29.06 11.20
CA GLN A 103 -20.58 29.48 11.98
C GLN A 103 -20.36 29.37 13.50
N TYR A 104 -19.60 28.37 13.98
CA TYR A 104 -19.21 28.25 15.39
C TYR A 104 -18.41 29.47 15.85
N PHE A 105 -17.60 30.07 14.96
CA PHE A 105 -16.86 31.31 15.21
C PHE A 105 -17.56 32.58 14.72
N LEU A 106 -18.87 32.53 14.46
CA LEU A 106 -19.70 33.67 14.03
C LEU A 106 -19.49 34.11 12.57
N PHE A 107 -18.67 33.43 11.77
CA PHE A 107 -18.33 33.88 10.41
C PHE A 107 -18.92 32.99 9.31
N SER A 108 -19.38 33.60 8.21
CA SER A 108 -19.76 32.83 7.02
C SER A 108 -18.52 32.23 6.36
N TYR A 109 -18.71 31.18 5.57
CA TYR A 109 -17.62 30.59 4.77
C TYR A 109 -16.98 31.60 3.81
N ASP A 110 -17.76 32.53 3.25
CA ASP A 110 -17.23 33.62 2.41
C ASP A 110 -16.32 34.57 3.22
N THR A 111 -16.67 34.81 4.49
CA THR A 111 -15.85 35.63 5.38
C THR A 111 -14.55 34.91 5.74
N VAL A 112 -14.62 33.61 6.05
CA VAL A 112 -13.42 32.78 6.28
C VAL A 112 -12.53 32.81 5.04
N LEU A 113 -13.09 32.56 3.84
CA LEU A 113 -12.37 32.62 2.57
C LEU A 113 -11.68 33.98 2.35
N LYS A 114 -12.41 35.08 2.55
CA LYS A 114 -11.89 36.46 2.40
C LYS A 114 -10.61 36.65 3.21
N TYR A 115 -10.57 36.16 4.45
CA TYR A 115 -9.38 36.30 5.29
C TYR A 115 -8.29 35.29 4.95
N THR A 116 -8.65 34.04 4.64
CA THR A 116 -7.66 33.02 4.23
C THR A 116 -6.87 33.45 2.99
N LEU A 117 -7.53 34.06 2.00
CA LEU A 117 -6.86 34.62 0.81
C LEU A 117 -5.84 35.71 1.13
N LYS A 118 -6.02 36.45 2.23
CA LYS A 118 -5.14 37.54 2.64
C LYS A 118 -3.92 37.08 3.46
N ILE A 119 -3.94 35.86 3.99
CA ILE A 119 -2.84 35.33 4.83
C ILE A 119 -1.58 35.05 4.01
N GLY A 120 -1.75 34.68 2.72
CA GLY A 120 -0.62 34.40 1.82
C GLY A 120 -0.04 32.99 1.96
N TYR A 121 -0.90 31.96 1.94
CA TYR A 121 -0.50 30.56 1.86
C TYR A 121 0.03 30.19 0.47
N ASP A 122 1.11 29.41 0.41
CA ASP A 122 1.62 28.83 -0.83
C ASP A 122 0.86 27.53 -1.18
N ILE A 123 0.51 26.74 -0.14
CA ILE A 123 -0.19 25.47 -0.28
C ILE A 123 -1.28 25.37 0.79
N ILE A 124 -2.48 24.91 0.42
CA ILE A 124 -3.55 24.54 1.36
C ILE A 124 -3.97 23.11 1.04
N LYS A 125 -3.87 22.25 2.05
CA LYS A 125 -4.46 20.92 2.06
C LYS A 125 -5.97 21.03 2.22
N LEU A 126 -6.71 20.25 1.44
CA LEU A 126 -8.12 19.98 1.73
C LEU A 126 -8.24 18.78 2.68
N ASP A 127 -9.10 18.91 3.69
CA ASP A 127 -9.40 17.84 4.65
C ASP A 127 -10.91 17.59 4.79
N LEU A 128 -11.30 16.57 5.56
CA LEU A 128 -12.66 16.08 5.76
C LEU A 128 -13.63 17.22 6.09
N TYR A 129 -13.31 18.04 7.09
CA TYR A 129 -14.25 19.07 7.50
C TYR A 129 -14.35 20.20 6.48
N ASP A 130 -13.32 20.41 5.65
CA ASP A 130 -13.44 21.32 4.51
C ASP A 130 -14.47 20.76 3.53
N MET A 131 -14.48 19.45 3.26
CA MET A 131 -15.43 18.83 2.34
C MET A 131 -16.90 18.93 2.78
N LEU A 132 -17.17 19.09 4.08
CA LEU A 132 -18.52 19.32 4.62
C LEU A 132 -19.16 20.62 4.12
N VAL A 133 -18.36 21.54 3.58
CA VAL A 133 -18.85 22.82 3.02
C VAL A 133 -19.67 22.61 1.75
N GLY A 134 -19.56 21.43 1.13
CA GLY A 134 -20.33 21.02 -0.05
C GLY A 134 -19.67 21.41 -1.38
N ALA A 135 -19.83 20.54 -2.39
CA ALA A 135 -19.18 20.67 -3.70
C ALA A 135 -19.42 22.06 -4.33
N ASP A 136 -20.66 22.55 -4.35
CA ASP A 136 -21.04 23.85 -4.93
C ASP A 136 -20.18 25.03 -4.45
N ARG A 137 -19.73 25.01 -3.20
CA ARG A 137 -18.90 26.08 -2.65
C ARG A 137 -17.43 25.89 -3.01
N PHE A 138 -16.93 24.65 -3.09
CA PHE A 138 -15.59 24.37 -3.62
C PHE A 138 -15.40 24.90 -5.03
N THR A 139 -16.41 24.75 -5.89
CA THR A 139 -16.39 25.29 -7.26
C THR A 139 -16.16 26.81 -7.31
N LYS A 140 -16.50 27.52 -6.23
CA LYS A 140 -16.33 28.98 -6.10
C LYS A 140 -15.05 29.36 -5.36
N PHE A 141 -14.62 28.56 -4.39
CA PHE A 141 -13.50 28.88 -3.52
C PHE A 141 -12.17 28.56 -4.17
N VAL A 142 -12.04 27.38 -4.78
CA VAL A 142 -10.75 26.91 -5.33
C VAL A 142 -10.22 27.83 -6.43
N PRO A 143 -11.04 28.33 -7.39
CA PRO A 143 -10.54 29.27 -8.41
C PRO A 143 -9.97 30.58 -7.84
N GLN A 144 -10.43 31.01 -6.66
CA GLN A 144 -9.91 32.23 -6.01
C GLN A 144 -8.52 31.99 -5.40
N PHE A 145 -8.26 30.80 -4.86
CA PHE A 145 -6.94 30.42 -4.37
C PHE A 145 -5.94 30.24 -5.51
N THR A 146 -6.32 29.52 -6.57
CA THR A 146 -5.45 29.32 -7.74
C THR A 146 -5.15 30.65 -8.43
N GLY A 147 -6.13 31.55 -8.53
CA GLY A 147 -5.93 32.93 -9.01
C GLY A 147 -4.98 33.77 -8.16
N ASN A 148 -4.72 33.38 -6.90
CA ASN A 148 -3.77 34.03 -5.99
C ASN A 148 -2.46 33.26 -5.84
N ASN A 149 -2.15 32.33 -6.77
CA ASN A 149 -0.99 31.42 -6.73
C ASN A 149 -0.92 30.49 -5.50
N THR A 150 -2.01 30.32 -4.76
CA THR A 150 -2.11 29.31 -3.70
C THR A 150 -2.51 27.97 -4.32
N ARG A 151 -1.71 26.93 -4.06
CA ARG A 151 -2.00 25.57 -4.53
C ARG A 151 -2.92 24.86 -3.57
N ILE A 152 -3.95 24.20 -4.09
CA ILE A 152 -4.83 23.33 -3.33
C ILE A 152 -4.41 21.88 -3.58
N VAL A 153 -4.26 21.06 -2.54
CA VAL A 153 -3.72 19.69 -2.65
C VAL A 153 -4.51 18.65 -1.84
N SER A 154 -4.62 17.43 -2.37
CA SER A 154 -5.12 16.20 -1.72
C SER A 154 -4.66 14.98 -2.53
N SER A 155 -4.24 13.87 -1.90
CA SER A 155 -3.65 12.71 -2.63
C SER A 155 -4.51 11.45 -2.69
N ASN A 156 -5.75 11.51 -2.19
CA ASN A 156 -6.55 10.30 -2.01
C ASN A 156 -8.06 10.48 -2.17
N LEU A 157 -8.48 11.53 -2.88
CA LEU A 157 -9.87 11.68 -3.32
C LEU A 157 -10.04 10.94 -4.65
N VAL A 158 -10.81 9.85 -4.66
CA VAL A 158 -11.19 9.07 -5.85
C VAL A 158 -12.43 9.74 -6.50
N GLY A 159 -12.50 9.73 -7.84
CA GLY A 159 -13.60 10.33 -8.61
C GLY A 159 -13.58 11.87 -8.72
N LEU A 160 -12.80 12.59 -7.91
CA LEU A 160 -12.68 14.05 -8.01
C LEU A 160 -12.00 14.52 -9.32
N GLN A 161 -11.34 13.63 -10.05
CA GLN A 161 -10.72 13.94 -11.34
C GLN A 161 -11.68 13.70 -12.52
N ASP A 162 -12.82 13.03 -12.27
CA ASP A 162 -13.84 12.68 -13.27
C ASP A 162 -15.06 13.63 -13.22
N ASP A 163 -15.21 14.43 -12.15
CA ASP A 163 -16.22 15.49 -12.07
C ASP A 163 -15.75 16.73 -12.88
N PRO A 164 -16.54 17.21 -13.87
CA PRO A 164 -16.17 18.32 -14.75
C PRO A 164 -15.83 19.63 -14.00
N VAL A 165 -16.35 19.81 -12.79
CA VAL A 165 -16.18 21.03 -12.01
C VAL A 165 -14.89 21.00 -11.19
N THR A 166 -14.43 19.82 -10.78
CA THR A 166 -13.15 19.61 -10.09
C THR A 166 -12.00 19.32 -11.05
N ALA A 167 -12.27 18.78 -12.25
CA ALA A 167 -11.32 18.66 -13.35
C ALA A 167 -10.83 20.01 -13.90
N ALA A 168 -11.57 21.10 -13.65
CA ALA A 168 -11.18 22.47 -13.99
C ALA A 168 -10.29 23.14 -12.93
N LEU A 169 -10.06 22.48 -11.80
CA LEU A 169 -9.20 22.97 -10.72
C LEU A 169 -7.80 22.38 -10.95
N ASP A 170 -6.81 23.23 -11.22
CA ASP A 170 -5.39 22.87 -11.41
C ASP A 170 -4.76 22.39 -10.07
N ILE A 171 -5.25 21.25 -9.56
CA ILE A 171 -4.76 20.56 -8.38
C ILE A 171 -3.55 19.74 -8.83
N GLN A 172 -2.38 20.38 -8.87
CA GLN A 172 -1.15 19.68 -9.24
C GLN A 172 -0.64 18.80 -8.09
N THR A 173 -0.28 17.57 -8.45
CA THR A 173 0.23 16.47 -7.61
C THR A 173 1.66 16.69 -7.11
N GLN A 174 1.97 17.90 -6.65
CA GLN A 174 3.22 18.20 -5.95
C GLN A 174 2.89 18.62 -4.52
N THR A 175 2.60 17.63 -3.66
CA THR A 175 2.75 17.53 -2.18
C THR A 175 1.66 16.60 -1.63
N ILE A 176 2.02 15.70 -0.70
CA ILE A 176 1.37 14.39 -0.46
C ILE A 176 0.50 14.41 0.81
N ILE A 177 -0.76 13.94 0.73
CA ILE A 177 -1.77 14.05 1.80
C ILE A 177 -2.79 12.91 1.77
N SER A 178 -3.15 12.35 2.92
CA SER A 178 -4.13 11.28 2.93
C SER A 178 -5.13 11.30 4.13
N TYR A 179 -6.06 10.33 4.17
CA TYR A 179 -7.39 10.32 4.86
C TYR A 179 -7.66 9.02 5.62
N ASP A 180 -8.57 9.10 6.59
CA ASP A 180 -9.36 7.98 7.09
C ASP A 180 -10.76 8.47 7.51
N ASP A 181 -11.82 7.83 7.01
CA ASP A 181 -13.17 7.92 7.60
C ASP A 181 -14.20 6.90 7.05
N GLY A 182 -14.01 6.29 5.88
CA GLY A 182 -14.78 5.09 5.51
C GLY A 182 -16.15 5.29 4.87
N GLU A 183 -16.48 6.42 4.23
CA GLU A 183 -17.19 6.42 2.93
C GLU A 183 -17.31 7.81 2.26
N LYS A 184 -16.36 8.08 1.37
CA LYS A 184 -16.53 8.66 0.03
C LYS A 184 -15.26 8.30 -0.72
N ASP A 185 -15.35 7.42 -1.71
CA ASP A 185 -14.33 7.12 -2.74
C ASP A 185 -12.95 7.74 -2.41
N SER A 186 -12.22 7.10 -1.51
CA SER A 186 -10.89 7.56 -1.10
C SER A 186 -10.06 6.37 -0.66
N THR A 187 -8.77 6.41 -0.98
CA THR A 187 -7.82 5.37 -0.58
C THR A 187 -7.31 5.63 0.84
N ASP A 188 -6.98 4.55 1.55
CA ASP A 188 -6.43 4.59 2.92
C ASP A 188 -5.27 5.59 3.07
N GLU A 189 -5.15 6.16 4.28
CA GLU A 189 -4.21 7.23 4.58
C GLU A 189 -2.80 6.85 4.08
N VAL A 190 -2.35 5.69 4.52
CA VAL A 190 -0.99 5.24 4.27
C VAL A 190 -0.82 4.75 2.84
N ASP A 191 -1.83 4.10 2.28
CA ASP A 191 -1.80 3.57 0.91
C ASP A 191 -1.64 4.69 -0.12
N ALA A 192 -2.38 5.78 0.02
CA ALA A 192 -2.29 6.89 -0.92
C ALA A 192 -0.96 7.65 -0.82
N LEU A 193 -0.49 7.90 0.42
CA LEU A 193 0.82 8.51 0.63
C LEU A 193 1.93 7.63 0.06
N GLN A 194 1.82 6.29 0.18
CA GLN A 194 2.77 5.35 -0.39
C GLN A 194 2.90 5.52 -1.91
N VAL A 195 1.76 5.59 -2.61
CA VAL A 195 1.72 5.79 -4.06
C VAL A 195 2.28 7.17 -4.43
N ALA A 196 1.82 8.23 -3.77
CA ALA A 196 2.22 9.59 -4.10
C ALA A 196 3.71 9.87 -3.79
N VAL A 197 4.26 9.35 -2.68
CA VAL A 197 5.72 9.43 -2.40
C VAL A 197 6.51 8.72 -3.49
N ALA A 198 6.08 7.52 -3.89
CA ALA A 198 6.74 6.76 -4.95
C ALA A 198 6.70 7.49 -6.30
N ILE A 199 5.59 8.16 -6.64
CA ILE A 199 5.49 8.99 -7.85
C ILE A 199 6.49 10.14 -7.80
N LEU A 200 6.55 10.89 -6.69
CA LEU A 200 7.48 12.03 -6.55
C LEU A 200 8.94 11.57 -6.64
N GLN A 201 9.29 10.47 -5.98
CA GLN A 201 10.64 9.89 -6.04
C GLN A 201 11.01 9.45 -7.46
N ASN A 202 10.07 8.85 -8.20
CA ASN A 202 10.28 8.49 -9.60
C ASN A 202 10.45 9.72 -10.51
N GLN A 203 9.96 10.89 -10.12
CA GLN A 203 10.19 12.17 -10.79
C GLN A 203 11.53 12.84 -10.39
N GLY A 204 12.31 12.20 -9.52
CA GLY A 204 13.59 12.74 -9.03
C GLY A 204 13.44 13.72 -7.86
N VAL A 205 12.25 13.82 -7.25
CA VAL A 205 12.07 14.60 -6.02
C VAL A 205 12.74 13.89 -4.86
N ASN A 206 13.62 14.61 -4.16
CA ASN A 206 14.41 14.07 -3.05
C ASN A 206 14.16 14.78 -1.71
N LYS A 207 13.18 15.67 -1.61
CA LYS A 207 12.73 16.30 -0.36
C LYS A 207 11.22 16.19 -0.28
N VAL A 208 10.70 15.48 0.72
CA VAL A 208 9.29 15.11 0.79
C VAL A 208 8.70 15.50 2.14
N ILE A 209 7.70 16.38 2.09
CA ILE A 209 6.88 16.79 3.22
C ILE A 209 5.49 16.16 3.04
N VAL A 210 5.01 15.49 4.08
CA VAL A 210 3.67 14.88 4.10
C VAL A 210 2.87 15.44 5.27
N ALA A 211 1.55 15.50 5.13
CA ALA A 211 0.65 15.85 6.22
C ALA A 211 -0.34 14.71 6.48
N VAL A 212 -0.55 14.39 7.76
CA VAL A 212 -1.45 13.33 8.20
C VAL A 212 -2.57 13.86 9.09
N SER A 213 -3.73 13.20 9.03
CA SER A 213 -4.94 13.58 9.77
C SER A 213 -4.84 13.30 11.27
N ASN A 214 -4.01 12.33 11.67
CA ASN A 214 -3.91 11.88 13.04
C ASN A 214 -2.54 11.25 13.33
N ILE A 215 -2.10 11.35 14.59
CA ILE A 215 -0.86 10.75 15.07
C ILE A 215 -0.80 9.22 14.87
N LYS A 216 -1.95 8.52 14.87
CA LYS A 216 -2.04 7.06 14.66
C LYS A 216 -1.49 6.60 13.30
N PHE A 217 -1.43 7.48 12.31
CA PHE A 217 -0.92 7.16 10.98
C PHE A 217 0.60 7.30 10.86
N VAL A 218 1.24 8.05 11.75
CA VAL A 218 2.67 8.37 11.63
C VAL A 218 3.54 7.12 11.67
N ASP A 219 3.29 6.20 12.61
CA ASP A 219 4.10 4.98 12.71
C ASP A 219 3.88 4.02 11.53
N PRO A 220 2.63 3.65 11.17
CA PRO A 220 2.37 2.85 9.97
C PRO A 220 2.92 3.47 8.68
N LEU A 221 2.82 4.79 8.54
CA LEU A 221 3.33 5.53 7.38
C LEU A 221 4.85 5.41 7.26
N LEU A 222 5.57 5.71 8.34
CA LEU A 222 7.03 5.68 8.34
C LEU A 222 7.60 4.25 8.27
N GLU A 223 6.83 3.23 8.64
CA GLU A 223 7.21 1.83 8.44
C GLU A 223 7.03 1.34 7.01
N ARG A 224 6.01 1.84 6.30
CA ARG A 224 5.62 1.37 4.96
C ARG A 224 6.17 2.21 3.82
N VAL A 225 6.44 3.50 4.06
CA VAL A 225 6.75 4.49 3.02
C VAL A 225 8.12 5.10 3.26
N SER A 226 9.07 4.76 2.38
CA SER A 226 10.45 5.24 2.47
C SER A 226 10.63 6.60 1.79
N GLY A 227 11.54 7.42 2.32
CA GLY A 227 11.95 8.71 1.75
C GLY A 227 10.98 9.87 1.99
N ILE A 228 10.24 9.82 3.09
CA ILE A 228 9.58 10.97 3.71
C ILE A 228 10.60 11.66 4.63
N ASP A 229 10.66 13.00 4.60
CA ASP A 229 11.58 13.80 5.41
C ASP A 229 10.87 14.54 6.56
N VAL A 230 9.67 15.03 6.31
CA VAL A 230 8.86 15.78 7.29
C VAL A 230 7.44 15.25 7.34
N VAL A 231 6.90 15.08 8.54
CA VAL A 231 5.49 14.71 8.78
C VAL A 231 4.81 15.81 9.60
N LEU A 232 3.83 16.47 9.01
CA LEU A 232 2.96 17.42 9.71
C LEU A 232 1.72 16.70 10.23
N VAL A 233 1.43 16.82 11.52
CA VAL A 233 0.36 16.07 12.19
C VAL A 233 -0.70 17.03 12.69
N GLN A 234 -1.91 16.90 12.14
CA GLN A 234 -3.06 17.66 12.60
C GLN A 234 -3.39 17.41 14.07
N ARG A 235 -4.02 18.42 14.70
CA ARG A 235 -4.43 18.51 16.11
C ARG A 235 -3.30 18.42 17.15
N GLN A 236 -2.15 17.87 16.79
CA GLN A 236 -1.02 17.74 17.71
C GLN A 236 -0.36 19.10 17.92
N TYR A 237 -0.17 19.46 19.19
CA TYR A 237 0.54 20.66 19.59
C TYR A 237 1.92 20.27 20.14
N TYR A 238 2.96 20.53 19.36
CA TYR A 238 4.34 20.37 19.80
C TYR A 238 4.95 21.74 20.08
N ALA A 239 5.71 21.86 21.16
CA ALA A 239 6.41 23.10 21.48
C ALA A 239 7.63 22.82 22.37
N ASN A 240 8.64 23.68 22.26
CA ASN A 240 9.81 23.62 23.14
C ASN A 240 9.59 24.36 24.47
N ASN A 241 8.59 25.27 24.51
CA ASN A 241 8.20 26.04 25.69
C ASN A 241 6.67 25.94 25.87
N ASN A 242 6.21 25.51 27.05
CA ASN A 242 4.77 25.38 27.38
C ASN A 242 4.15 26.69 27.88
N GLU A 243 4.43 27.81 27.20
CA GLU A 243 3.98 29.13 27.67
C GLU A 243 2.46 29.34 27.49
N THR A 244 1.82 28.65 26.54
CA THR A 244 0.44 28.94 26.11
C THR A 244 -0.44 27.71 25.86
N GLY A 245 -0.09 26.56 26.45
CA GLY A 245 -0.84 25.31 26.33
C GLY A 245 -0.04 24.10 26.79
N THR A 246 -0.66 22.92 26.75
CA THR A 246 0.01 21.65 27.09
C THR A 246 0.54 20.99 25.83
N ALA A 247 1.83 21.15 25.52
CA ALA A 247 2.43 20.45 24.39
C ALA A 247 2.52 18.94 24.65
N VAL A 248 2.25 18.15 23.63
CA VAL A 248 2.37 16.67 23.68
C VAL A 248 3.82 16.19 23.57
N GLY A 249 4.73 17.06 23.13
CA GLY A 249 6.15 16.76 22.99
C GLY A 249 6.97 17.96 22.49
N PRO A 250 8.29 17.78 22.32
CA PRO A 250 9.18 18.82 21.80
C PRO A 250 8.90 19.12 20.33
N TYR A 251 9.31 20.29 19.86
CA TYR A 251 9.16 20.71 18.47
C TYR A 251 10.54 20.83 17.77
N PRO A 252 10.74 20.17 16.62
CA PRO A 252 10.01 19.00 16.13
C PRO A 252 10.33 17.76 16.97
N VAL A 253 9.49 16.72 16.88
CA VAL A 253 9.86 15.37 17.29
C VAL A 253 10.77 14.79 16.22
N VAL A 254 12.01 14.45 16.60
CA VAL A 254 13.01 13.89 15.69
C VAL A 254 13.01 12.37 15.80
N LYS A 255 12.73 11.67 14.69
CA LYS A 255 12.71 10.21 14.63
C LYS A 255 13.83 9.69 13.75
N GLN A 256 14.66 8.80 14.30
CA GLN A 256 15.70 8.11 13.57
C GLN A 256 15.13 6.83 12.92
N MET A 257 15.22 6.73 11.61
CA MET A 257 14.75 5.55 10.87
C MET A 257 15.78 4.42 10.90
N ARG A 258 15.34 3.17 10.62
CA ARG A 258 16.22 1.97 10.64
C ARG A 258 17.39 2.06 9.65
N TRP A 259 17.24 2.87 8.60
CA TRP A 259 18.26 3.14 7.58
C TRP A 259 19.02 4.46 7.83
N ASN A 260 19.00 4.96 9.06
CA ASN A 260 19.73 6.15 9.53
C ASN A 260 19.31 7.51 8.94
N GLN A 261 18.20 7.60 8.20
CA GLN A 261 17.61 8.88 7.85
C GLN A 261 16.88 9.49 9.05
N VAL A 262 16.98 10.81 9.19
CA VAL A 262 16.24 11.60 10.18
C VAL A 262 14.92 12.05 9.57
N VAL A 263 13.82 11.85 10.31
CA VAL A 263 12.49 12.37 9.95
C VAL A 263 12.02 13.33 11.05
N CYS A 264 11.50 14.50 10.64
CA CYS A 264 11.05 15.53 11.56
C CYS A 264 9.52 15.61 11.59
N ILE A 265 8.94 15.42 12.76
CA ILE A 265 7.49 15.38 12.98
C ILE A 265 7.08 16.67 13.71
N ALA A 266 6.09 17.39 13.19
CA ALA A 266 5.67 18.68 13.74
C ALA A 266 4.14 18.86 13.68
N GLY A 267 3.62 19.79 14.47
CA GLY A 267 2.19 20.10 14.58
C GLY A 267 1.99 21.35 15.44
N ALA A 268 1.05 22.20 15.04
CA ALA A 268 0.83 23.54 15.61
C ALA A 268 -0.48 23.67 16.42
N GLY A 269 -1.10 22.57 16.85
CA GLY A 269 -2.31 22.58 17.65
C GLY A 269 -3.58 22.83 16.85
N VAL A 270 -4.52 23.62 17.38
CA VAL A 270 -5.86 23.85 16.83
C VAL A 270 -6.28 25.32 16.97
N TRP A 271 -7.40 25.69 16.35
CA TRP A 271 -8.01 27.04 16.35
C TRP A 271 -7.11 28.13 15.74
N GLY A 272 -6.01 27.70 15.12
CA GLY A 272 -4.94 28.56 14.65
C GLY A 272 -4.43 29.52 15.72
N ALA A 273 -4.36 29.06 16.98
CA ALA A 273 -3.79 29.77 18.12
C ALA A 273 -2.26 29.93 18.00
N HIS A 274 -1.62 29.00 17.28
CA HIS A 274 -0.18 28.98 17.02
C HIS A 274 0.12 28.87 15.53
N LEU A 275 1.35 29.23 15.16
CA LEU A 275 1.90 29.07 13.82
C LEU A 275 3.21 28.28 13.93
N GLY A 276 3.30 27.11 13.30
CA GLY A 276 4.50 26.31 13.31
C GLY A 276 5.59 26.92 12.42
N GLN A 277 6.81 27.04 12.93
CA GLN A 277 7.99 27.37 12.14
C GLN A 277 9.01 26.23 12.30
N LEU A 278 9.35 25.56 11.20
CA LEU A 278 10.33 24.48 11.14
C LEU A 278 11.47 24.87 10.19
N ASP A 279 12.66 25.06 10.73
CA ASP A 279 13.87 25.36 9.99
C ASP A 279 14.64 24.07 9.70
N LEU A 280 14.85 23.81 8.41
CA LEU A 280 15.41 22.57 7.86
C LEU A 280 16.67 22.87 7.06
N GLU A 281 17.72 22.09 7.27
CA GLU A 281 18.90 22.06 6.43
C GLU A 281 19.06 20.69 5.78
N PHE A 282 19.12 20.69 4.45
CA PHE A 282 19.30 19.48 3.65
C PHE A 282 20.68 19.46 3.01
N ASP A 283 21.22 18.25 2.87
CA ASP A 283 22.34 18.02 1.98
C ASP A 283 21.90 17.94 0.49
N GLN A 284 22.88 17.77 -0.38
CA GLN A 284 22.67 17.65 -1.83
C GLN A 284 21.86 16.42 -2.25
N TYR A 285 21.75 15.40 -1.39
CA TYR A 285 21.01 14.17 -1.66
C TYR A 285 19.58 14.21 -1.12
N GLY A 286 19.21 15.28 -0.40
CA GLY A 286 17.88 15.38 0.20
C GLY A 286 17.78 14.87 1.62
N VAL A 287 18.91 14.58 2.28
CA VAL A 287 18.90 14.12 3.67
C VAL A 287 18.97 15.31 4.62
N ILE A 288 18.07 15.34 5.60
CA ILE A 288 18.05 16.34 6.68
C ILE A 288 19.33 16.23 7.51
N GLN A 289 20.09 17.33 7.57
CA GLN A 289 21.27 17.50 8.43
C GLN A 289 20.89 18.12 9.78
N SER A 290 19.92 19.04 9.76
CA SER A 290 19.37 19.65 10.98
C SER A 290 17.88 19.96 10.79
N CYS A 291 17.10 19.77 11.84
CA CYS A 291 15.75 20.31 11.92
C CYS A 291 15.49 20.88 13.31
N SER A 292 15.01 22.11 13.35
CA SER A 292 14.76 22.85 14.58
C SER A 292 13.63 23.84 14.38
N GLY A 293 13.09 24.42 15.44
CA GLY A 293 12.02 25.41 15.31
C GLY A 293 11.15 25.47 16.56
N ASN A 294 9.97 26.07 16.42
CA ASN A 294 8.96 26.07 17.48
C ASN A 294 7.56 26.40 16.93
N ALA A 295 6.53 26.15 17.74
CA ALA A 295 5.19 26.69 17.50
C ALA A 295 5.09 28.12 18.09
N ILE A 296 4.94 29.12 17.23
CA ILE A 296 4.86 30.54 17.59
C ILE A 296 3.45 30.84 18.10
N PRO A 297 3.28 31.27 19.37
CA PRO A 297 1.97 31.67 19.87
C PRO A 297 1.53 33.00 19.25
N LEU A 298 0.35 33.03 18.64
CA LEU A 298 -0.20 34.23 18.01
C LEU A 298 -0.88 35.15 19.05
N SER A 299 -0.07 35.73 19.93
CA SER A 299 -0.50 36.61 21.04
C SER A 299 -0.38 38.09 20.70
N ASP A 300 -0.65 38.98 21.67
CA ASP A 300 -0.43 40.43 21.54
C ASP A 300 1.03 40.84 21.30
N ALA A 301 1.99 39.91 21.40
CA ALA A 301 3.36 40.15 20.95
C ALA A 301 3.43 40.41 19.43
N ILE A 302 2.43 39.98 18.67
CA ILE A 302 2.34 40.17 17.22
C ILE A 302 1.36 41.31 16.95
N THR A 303 1.87 42.40 16.36
CA THR A 303 1.05 43.56 16.00
C THR A 303 0.37 43.30 14.65
N PRO A 304 -0.97 43.18 14.58
CA PRO A 304 -1.67 42.90 13.33
C PRO A 304 -1.64 44.10 12.38
N ASN A 305 -1.82 43.83 11.09
CA ASN A 305 -2.05 44.89 10.10
C ASN A 305 -3.33 45.67 10.46
N ALA A 306 -3.21 46.99 10.67
CA ALA A 306 -4.32 47.82 11.14
C ALA A 306 -5.52 47.83 10.18
N THR A 307 -5.27 47.82 8.87
CA THR A 307 -6.35 47.77 7.86
C THR A 307 -7.09 46.44 7.94
N LEU A 308 -6.36 45.32 7.96
CA LEU A 308 -6.95 43.99 8.06
C LEU A 308 -7.73 43.80 9.36
N GLN A 309 -7.16 44.26 10.48
CA GLN A 309 -7.80 44.18 11.79
C GLN A 309 -9.09 44.99 11.87
N ASN A 310 -9.13 46.19 11.27
CA ASN A 310 -10.35 46.98 11.21
C ASN A 310 -11.44 46.32 10.38
N GLU A 311 -11.10 45.61 9.30
CA GLU A 311 -12.05 44.78 8.57
C GLU A 311 -12.60 43.64 9.44
N VAL A 312 -11.73 42.94 10.18
CA VAL A 312 -12.14 41.87 11.11
C VAL A 312 -13.12 42.40 12.15
N ILE A 313 -12.86 43.59 12.71
CA ILE A 313 -13.77 44.24 13.67
C ILE A 313 -15.15 44.51 13.05
N ALA A 314 -15.18 45.02 11.81
CA ALA A 314 -16.43 45.32 11.13
C ALA A 314 -17.26 44.06 10.88
N ASP A 315 -16.64 43.02 10.32
CA ASP A 315 -17.32 41.75 10.05
C ASP A 315 -17.75 41.04 11.35
N TYR A 316 -16.91 41.08 12.40
CA TYR A 316 -17.26 40.53 13.72
C TYR A 316 -18.49 41.21 14.33
N ASN A 317 -18.57 42.54 14.27
CA ASN A 317 -19.73 43.27 14.79
C ASN A 317 -21.02 42.96 14.01
N MET A 318 -20.92 42.82 12.69
CA MET A 318 -22.05 42.43 11.84
C MET A 318 -22.54 41.01 12.18
N SER A 319 -21.61 40.08 12.33
CA SER A 319 -21.90 38.70 12.74
C SER A 319 -22.49 38.60 14.14
N LEU A 320 -21.95 39.34 15.11
CA LEU A 320 -22.46 39.41 16.49
C LEU A 320 -23.92 39.86 16.56
N ALA A 321 -24.31 40.83 15.73
CA ALA A 321 -25.70 41.30 15.68
C ALA A 321 -26.67 40.18 15.22
N GLY A 322 -26.22 39.31 14.31
CA GLY A 322 -26.99 38.15 13.86
C GLY A 322 -27.13 37.06 14.91
N VAL A 323 -26.04 36.76 15.64
CA VAL A 323 -26.03 35.62 16.58
C VAL A 323 -26.70 35.91 17.93
N LYS A 324 -26.78 37.19 18.35
CA LYS A 324 -27.49 37.60 19.57
C LYS A 324 -29.01 37.56 19.47
N ARG A 325 -29.55 37.23 18.29
CA ARG A 325 -30.99 37.10 18.07
C ARG A 325 -31.54 35.94 18.91
N VAL A 326 -32.55 36.22 19.74
CA VAL A 326 -33.26 35.19 20.51
C VAL A 326 -34.12 34.34 19.57
N ILE A 327 -34.00 33.02 19.68
CA ILE A 327 -34.74 32.02 18.91
C ILE A 327 -35.71 31.19 19.75
N GLY A 328 -35.52 31.17 21.07
CA GLY A 328 -36.28 30.33 21.99
C GLY A 328 -36.04 30.68 23.46
N HIS A 329 -36.58 29.86 24.35
CA HIS A 329 -36.41 30.02 25.81
C HIS A 329 -36.29 28.67 26.50
N ALA A 330 -35.29 28.45 27.34
CA ALA A 330 -35.13 27.23 28.13
C ALA A 330 -35.55 27.50 29.59
N SER A 331 -36.51 26.74 30.10
CA SER A 331 -36.91 26.77 31.52
C SER A 331 -36.03 25.86 32.40
N VAL A 332 -35.10 25.13 31.80
CA VAL A 332 -34.16 24.22 32.46
C VAL A 332 -32.80 24.34 31.79
N ASN A 333 -31.74 24.01 32.53
CA ASN A 333 -30.39 23.90 31.97
C ASN A 333 -30.27 22.60 31.17
N LEU A 334 -29.96 22.70 29.87
CA LEU A 334 -29.58 21.55 29.04
C LEU A 334 -28.09 21.29 29.23
N ASP A 335 -27.74 20.47 30.21
CA ASP A 335 -26.34 20.20 30.57
C ASP A 335 -25.59 19.36 29.54
N LEU A 336 -24.26 19.40 29.66
CA LEU A 336 -23.31 18.56 28.92
C LEU A 336 -22.59 17.59 29.88
N ASN A 337 -23.32 16.98 30.83
CA ASN A 337 -22.74 16.05 31.80
C ASN A 337 -21.95 14.95 31.11
N HIS A 338 -20.83 14.56 31.71
CA HIS A 338 -19.91 13.56 31.13
C HIS A 338 -19.45 13.90 29.70
N LYS A 339 -19.50 15.19 29.32
CA LYS A 339 -19.29 15.71 27.96
C LYS A 339 -20.24 15.13 26.90
N CYS A 340 -21.29 14.40 27.31
CA CYS A 340 -22.08 13.50 26.45
C CYS A 340 -21.28 12.33 25.82
N TRP A 341 -19.98 12.21 26.10
CA TRP A 341 -19.07 11.19 25.52
C TRP A 341 -18.91 9.97 26.42
N PHE A 342 -19.12 10.16 27.73
CA PHE A 342 -18.89 9.13 28.74
C PHE A 342 -20.14 8.77 29.55
N GLY A 343 -21.30 9.29 29.14
CA GLY A 343 -22.56 9.13 29.86
C GLY A 343 -23.71 9.92 29.25
N GLU A 344 -24.91 9.68 29.77
CA GLU A 344 -26.11 10.44 29.43
C GLU A 344 -25.96 11.91 29.82
N CYS A 345 -26.45 12.81 28.97
CA CYS A 345 -26.44 14.25 29.21
C CYS A 345 -27.77 14.89 28.83
N GLY A 346 -28.11 16.02 29.46
CA GLY A 346 -29.39 16.69 29.27
C GLY A 346 -29.64 17.15 27.84
N ILE A 347 -28.68 17.83 27.22
CA ILE A 347 -28.82 18.32 25.84
C ILE A 347 -28.92 17.18 24.82
N GLY A 348 -28.24 16.07 25.06
CA GLY A 348 -28.25 14.89 24.22
C GLY A 348 -29.59 14.15 24.23
N SER A 349 -30.13 13.89 25.43
CA SER A 349 -31.45 13.29 25.57
C SER A 349 -32.54 14.17 24.96
N TRP A 350 -32.42 15.50 25.08
CA TRP A 350 -33.35 16.44 24.47
C TRP A 350 -33.27 16.43 22.94
N ALA A 351 -32.06 16.43 22.37
CA ALA A 351 -31.87 16.37 20.91
C ALA A 351 -32.43 15.06 20.33
N ALA A 352 -32.17 13.93 21.00
CA ALA A 352 -32.72 12.64 20.60
C ALA A 352 -34.27 12.63 20.65
N ASP A 353 -34.89 13.35 21.59
CA ASP A 353 -36.36 13.51 21.64
C ASP A 353 -36.89 14.27 20.42
N GLN A 354 -36.20 15.33 19.98
CA GLN A 354 -36.58 16.06 18.77
C GLN A 354 -36.48 15.17 17.53
N PHE A 355 -35.44 14.34 17.43
CA PHE A 355 -35.28 13.40 16.32
C PHE A 355 -36.36 12.31 16.32
N LEU A 356 -36.69 11.75 17.49
CA LEU A 356 -37.78 10.78 17.61
C LEU A 356 -39.12 11.39 17.16
N ALA A 357 -39.41 12.62 17.60
CA ALA A 357 -40.63 13.32 17.23
C ALA A 357 -40.70 13.65 15.73
N ALA A 358 -39.58 14.06 15.13
CA ALA A 358 -39.50 14.38 13.71
C ALA A 358 -39.64 13.15 12.82
N GLY A 359 -38.92 12.07 13.12
CA GLY A 359 -38.97 10.84 12.32
C GLY A 359 -40.17 9.93 12.59
N LYS A 360 -40.89 10.14 13.71
CA LYS A 360 -42.07 9.35 14.12
C LYS A 360 -41.80 7.84 14.20
N THR A 361 -40.62 7.48 14.69
CA THR A 361 -40.11 6.11 14.78
C THR A 361 -40.26 5.53 16.20
N ASP A 362 -39.76 4.32 16.42
CA ASP A 362 -39.71 3.68 17.73
C ASP A 362 -38.56 4.22 18.59
N MET A 363 -37.42 4.52 17.94
CA MET A 363 -36.21 4.99 18.58
C MET A 363 -35.49 6.09 17.80
N ALA A 364 -34.71 6.90 18.51
CA ALA A 364 -33.81 7.85 17.89
C ALA A 364 -32.52 7.97 18.68
N PHE A 365 -31.44 8.35 18.01
CA PHE A 365 -30.15 8.54 18.64
C PHE A 365 -29.30 9.60 17.93
N ILE A 366 -28.37 10.17 18.69
CA ILE A 366 -27.34 11.11 18.23
C ILE A 366 -26.06 10.85 19.02
N ASN A 367 -24.90 10.90 18.37
CA ASN A 367 -23.61 10.69 19.04
C ASN A 367 -23.20 11.94 19.82
N GLY A 368 -22.52 11.76 20.95
CA GLY A 368 -22.05 12.85 21.80
C GLY A 368 -21.06 13.78 21.09
N GLY A 369 -20.36 13.29 20.06
CA GLY A 369 -19.48 14.10 19.22
C GLY A 369 -20.20 15.20 18.43
N ALA A 370 -21.52 15.08 18.24
CA ALA A 370 -22.34 16.11 17.60
C ALA A 370 -22.74 17.26 18.55
N LEU A 371 -22.36 17.19 19.83
CA LEU A 371 -22.78 18.11 20.90
C LEU A 371 -21.53 18.76 21.52
N ALA A 372 -21.48 20.09 21.54
CA ALA A 372 -20.28 20.82 21.98
C ALA A 372 -20.46 21.68 23.23
N ARG A 373 -21.70 22.10 23.54
CA ARG A 373 -21.94 23.03 24.66
C ARG A 373 -23.31 22.84 25.29
N ALA A 374 -23.39 23.07 26.60
CA ALA A 374 -24.65 23.19 27.33
C ALA A 374 -25.42 24.47 26.93
N ILE A 375 -26.74 24.44 27.02
CA ILE A 375 -27.61 25.62 26.87
C ILE A 375 -28.18 25.96 28.24
N ALA A 376 -27.83 27.15 28.74
CA ALA A 376 -28.28 27.64 30.04
C ALA A 376 -29.79 27.93 30.05
N GLU A 377 -30.36 27.93 31.26
CA GLU A 377 -31.71 28.43 31.49
C GLU A 377 -31.81 29.91 31.07
N GLY A 378 -32.91 30.28 30.41
CA GLY A 378 -33.20 31.63 29.95
C GLY A 378 -33.41 31.73 28.44
N ASN A 379 -33.17 32.92 27.89
CA ASN A 379 -33.32 33.16 26.45
C ASN A 379 -32.24 32.40 25.67
N ILE A 380 -32.68 31.64 24.67
CA ILE A 380 -31.79 30.89 23.78
C ILE A 380 -31.55 31.76 22.55
N THR A 381 -30.30 32.07 22.27
CA THR A 381 -29.89 32.84 21.10
C THR A 381 -29.43 31.94 19.95
N VAL A 382 -29.26 32.50 18.75
CA VAL A 382 -28.59 31.81 17.65
C VAL A 382 -27.17 31.39 18.05
N GLU A 383 -26.47 32.21 18.83
CA GLU A 383 -25.14 31.88 19.37
C GLU A 383 -25.16 30.62 20.23
N ASP A 384 -26.12 30.53 21.16
CA ASP A 384 -26.27 29.36 22.04
C ASP A 384 -26.51 28.09 21.22
N TYR A 385 -27.39 28.18 20.22
CA TYR A 385 -27.67 27.10 19.30
C TYR A 385 -26.44 26.67 18.50
N THR A 386 -25.79 27.61 17.80
CA THR A 386 -24.68 27.29 16.90
C THR A 386 -23.45 26.76 17.66
N ARG A 387 -23.25 27.18 18.92
CA ARG A 387 -22.19 26.64 19.77
C ARG A 387 -22.54 25.28 20.39
N ALA A 388 -23.82 25.03 20.64
CA ALA A 388 -24.27 23.74 21.17
C ALA A 388 -24.25 22.63 20.11
N PHE A 389 -24.63 22.98 18.87
CA PHE A 389 -24.78 22.06 17.74
C PHE A 389 -23.88 22.50 16.56
N PRO A 390 -22.58 22.13 16.55
CA PRO A 390 -21.60 22.60 15.56
C PRO A 390 -21.76 21.98 14.16
N TYR A 391 -22.50 20.87 14.03
CA TYR A 391 -22.74 20.17 12.75
C TYR A 391 -24.22 20.14 12.36
N PRO A 392 -24.92 21.29 12.30
CA PRO A 392 -26.37 21.32 12.19
C PRO A 392 -26.89 20.94 10.79
N ALA A 393 -26.05 21.06 9.76
CA ALA A 393 -26.46 20.84 8.36
C ALA A 393 -26.66 19.37 7.97
N ASP A 394 -26.37 18.41 8.86
CA ASP A 394 -26.52 16.99 8.57
C ASP A 394 -28.00 16.63 8.32
N VAL A 395 -28.25 15.71 7.39
CA VAL A 395 -29.60 15.23 7.04
C VAL A 395 -30.02 14.18 8.06
N ILE A 396 -31.29 14.18 8.46
CA ILE A 396 -31.83 13.12 9.30
C ILE A 396 -32.27 11.94 8.40
N THR A 397 -31.97 10.72 8.81
CA THR A 397 -32.37 9.48 8.16
C THR A 397 -33.32 8.68 9.05
N THR A 398 -34.23 7.94 8.42
CA THR A 398 -35.13 6.99 9.08
C THR A 398 -35.04 5.63 8.43
N PHE A 399 -34.96 4.56 9.21
CA PHE A 399 -34.78 3.19 8.70
C PHE A 399 -35.31 2.14 9.68
N GLY A 400 -35.54 0.92 9.20
CA GLY A 400 -35.74 -0.27 10.03
C GLY A 400 -34.42 -0.92 10.45
N LEU A 401 -34.34 -1.48 11.65
CA LEU A 401 -33.14 -2.15 12.17
C LEU A 401 -33.54 -3.35 13.02
N LEU A 402 -32.91 -4.52 12.79
CA LEU A 402 -33.11 -5.68 13.67
C LEU A 402 -32.53 -5.42 15.05
N GLY A 403 -33.19 -5.93 16.09
CA GLY A 403 -32.77 -5.77 17.48
C GLY A 403 -31.33 -6.22 17.76
N LYS A 404 -30.82 -7.25 17.07
CA LYS A 404 -29.42 -7.68 17.19
C LYS A 404 -28.42 -6.61 16.74
N HIS A 405 -28.72 -5.87 15.68
CA HIS A 405 -27.87 -4.79 15.19
C HIS A 405 -27.99 -3.54 16.07
N LEU A 406 -29.17 -3.29 16.65
CA LEU A 406 -29.32 -2.29 17.71
C LEU A 406 -28.42 -2.62 18.91
N LEU A 407 -28.40 -3.87 19.37
CA LEU A 407 -27.54 -4.29 20.49
C LEU A 407 -26.05 -4.11 20.16
N LEU A 408 -25.62 -4.42 18.94
CA LEU A 408 -24.25 -4.17 18.48
C LEU A 408 -23.92 -2.67 18.47
N ALA A 409 -24.82 -1.83 17.98
CA ALA A 409 -24.65 -0.37 18.01
C ALA A 409 -24.52 0.15 19.45
N LEU A 410 -25.33 -0.37 20.38
CA LEU A 410 -25.23 0.00 21.80
C LEU A 410 -23.92 -0.48 22.45
N GLU A 411 -23.43 -1.68 22.12
CA GLU A 411 -22.10 -2.15 22.57
C GLU A 411 -20.98 -1.24 22.07
N HIS A 412 -21.04 -0.84 20.79
CA HIS A 412 -20.08 0.08 20.21
C HIS A 412 -20.13 1.47 20.88
N SER A 413 -21.33 1.98 21.15
CA SER A 413 -21.57 3.24 21.87
C SER A 413 -20.83 3.30 23.21
N VAL A 414 -20.86 2.23 24.00
CA VAL A 414 -20.24 2.19 25.34
C VAL A 414 -18.81 1.65 25.34
N SER A 415 -18.22 1.35 24.18
CA SER A 415 -16.91 0.71 24.06
C SER A 415 -15.75 1.56 24.64
N LEU A 416 -15.86 2.89 24.58
CA LEU A 416 -14.85 3.84 25.10
C LEU A 416 -15.35 4.68 26.29
N ALA A 417 -16.52 4.36 26.85
CA ALA A 417 -17.17 5.18 27.87
C ALA A 417 -16.38 5.30 29.20
N ASN A 418 -15.37 4.45 29.43
CA ASN A 418 -14.47 4.54 30.59
C ASN A 418 -13.16 5.29 30.32
N GLU A 419 -12.84 5.58 29.07
CA GLU A 419 -11.55 6.16 28.66
C GLU A 419 -11.59 7.69 28.82
N THR A 420 -11.84 8.16 30.05
CA THR A 420 -12.06 9.60 30.34
C THR A 420 -10.87 10.51 30.04
N THR A 421 -9.69 9.93 29.83
CA THR A 421 -8.48 10.63 29.40
C THR A 421 -8.43 10.87 27.90
N TYR A 422 -9.27 10.19 27.12
CA TYR A 422 -9.28 10.35 25.67
C TYR A 422 -10.02 11.62 25.25
N ASP A 423 -9.57 12.17 24.13
CA ASP A 423 -10.26 13.26 23.45
C ASP A 423 -11.13 12.75 22.29
N ILE A 424 -11.94 13.66 21.72
CA ILE A 424 -12.88 13.35 20.64
C ILE A 424 -12.20 12.73 19.40
N SER A 425 -10.93 13.06 19.13
CA SER A 425 -10.17 12.53 17.99
C SER A 425 -9.78 11.06 18.15
N GLN A 426 -9.84 10.55 19.38
CA GLN A 426 -9.64 9.14 19.71
C GLN A 426 -10.95 8.33 19.67
N GLY A 427 -12.03 8.94 19.17
CA GLY A 427 -13.29 8.26 18.88
C GLY A 427 -14.28 8.16 20.04
N VAL A 428 -14.03 8.81 21.19
CA VAL A 428 -14.97 8.83 22.33
C VAL A 428 -16.27 9.57 22.04
N GLY A 429 -16.31 10.36 20.95
CA GLY A 429 -17.53 11.03 20.47
C GLY A 429 -18.65 10.05 20.09
N ARG A 430 -18.34 8.77 19.87
CA ARG A 430 -19.29 7.73 19.43
C ARG A 430 -20.44 7.46 20.40
N PHE A 431 -20.35 7.85 21.66
CA PHE A 431 -21.36 7.52 22.68
C PHE A 431 -22.75 8.06 22.29
N LEU A 432 -23.74 7.18 22.15
CA LEU A 432 -25.09 7.54 21.73
C LEU A 432 -25.92 8.10 22.89
N GLN A 433 -26.44 9.30 22.67
CA GLN A 433 -27.58 9.85 23.37
C GLN A 433 -28.85 9.34 22.69
N ILE A 434 -29.85 8.92 23.46
CA ILE A 434 -30.96 8.09 22.96
C ILE A 434 -32.33 8.63 23.35
N SER A 435 -33.34 8.31 22.53
CA SER A 435 -34.76 8.46 22.83
C SER A 435 -35.54 7.25 22.33
N GLY A 436 -36.62 6.87 23.02
CA GLY A 436 -37.38 5.66 22.72
C GLY A 436 -36.63 4.35 23.04
N VAL A 437 -35.39 4.42 23.52
CA VAL A 437 -34.57 3.32 24.00
C VAL A 437 -34.12 3.62 25.42
N LYS A 438 -33.99 2.59 26.24
CA LYS A 438 -33.24 2.65 27.50
C LYS A 438 -32.41 1.40 27.67
N PHE A 439 -31.21 1.52 28.23
CA PHE A 439 -30.35 0.36 28.45
C PHE A 439 -29.52 0.50 29.73
N THR A 440 -29.20 -0.67 30.29
CA THR A 440 -28.26 -0.80 31.39
C THR A 440 -26.96 -1.38 30.84
N TRP A 441 -25.81 -0.86 31.28
CA TRP A 441 -24.50 -1.36 30.88
C TRP A 441 -23.54 -1.50 32.06
N ASN A 442 -22.51 -2.33 31.92
CA ASN A 442 -21.49 -2.57 32.94
C ASN A 442 -20.12 -2.12 32.43
N PRO A 443 -19.54 -1.04 33.01
CA PRO A 443 -18.25 -0.54 32.61
C PRO A 443 -17.09 -1.50 32.89
N ARG A 444 -17.26 -2.48 33.80
CA ARG A 444 -16.20 -3.42 34.19
C ARG A 444 -16.10 -4.64 33.28
N GLU A 445 -17.07 -4.84 32.39
CA GLU A 445 -17.03 -5.93 31.43
C GLU A 445 -16.16 -5.62 30.22
N GLU A 446 -15.70 -6.70 29.57
CA GLU A 446 -14.96 -6.62 28.31
C GLU A 446 -15.81 -5.94 27.23
N VAL A 447 -15.15 -5.16 26.37
CA VAL A 447 -15.81 -4.50 25.23
C VAL A 447 -16.53 -5.56 24.38
N GLY A 448 -17.79 -5.29 24.02
CA GLY A 448 -18.67 -6.25 23.33
C GLY A 448 -19.55 -7.08 24.26
N MET A 449 -19.34 -7.01 25.58
CA MET A 449 -20.17 -7.66 26.61
C MET A 449 -20.68 -6.66 27.67
N ARG A 450 -20.65 -5.37 27.35
CA ARG A 450 -20.95 -4.30 28.32
C ARG A 450 -22.44 -4.04 28.46
N ILE A 451 -23.26 -4.31 27.45
CA ILE A 451 -24.71 -4.10 27.52
C ILE A 451 -25.35 -5.22 28.35
N VAL A 452 -26.08 -4.84 29.40
CA VAL A 452 -26.74 -5.75 30.35
C VAL A 452 -28.21 -5.99 29.99
N ASN A 453 -28.94 -4.94 29.59
CA ASN A 453 -30.30 -5.05 29.03
C ASN A 453 -30.55 -3.80 28.18
N ALA A 454 -31.39 -3.94 27.15
CA ALA A 454 -31.85 -2.83 26.34
C ALA A 454 -33.35 -3.00 26.11
N TRP A 455 -34.08 -1.90 26.13
CA TRP A 455 -35.53 -1.85 26.00
C TRP A 455 -35.88 -0.79 24.96
N VAL A 456 -36.90 -1.06 24.15
CA VAL A 456 -37.41 -0.13 23.14
C VAL A 456 -38.87 0.16 23.44
N ARG A 457 -39.29 1.41 23.21
CA ARG A 457 -40.66 1.87 23.40
C ARG A 457 -41.45 1.68 22.12
N VAL A 458 -42.16 0.56 22.01
CA VAL A 458 -42.97 0.20 20.84
C VAL A 458 -44.47 0.38 21.12
N ALA A 459 -45.28 0.57 20.08
CA ALA A 459 -46.74 0.54 20.22
C ALA A 459 -47.16 -0.84 20.76
N ALA A 460 -47.97 -0.85 21.82
CA ALA A 460 -48.46 -2.10 22.41
C ALA A 460 -49.03 -2.98 21.29
N SER A 461 -48.53 -4.22 21.16
CA SER A 461 -49.12 -5.18 20.24
C SER A 461 -50.61 -5.25 20.54
N PRO A 462 -51.50 -5.07 19.55
CA PRO A 462 -52.91 -5.25 19.81
C PRO A 462 -53.10 -6.71 20.23
N LYS A 463 -53.30 -6.96 21.53
CA LYS A 463 -54.02 -8.16 21.95
C LYS A 463 -55.37 -8.03 21.26
N VAL A 464 -55.55 -8.78 20.17
CA VAL A 464 -56.76 -8.79 19.35
C VAL A 464 -57.97 -8.81 20.29
N PRO A 465 -58.80 -7.76 20.36
CA PRO A 465 -60.05 -7.84 21.09
C PRO A 465 -60.91 -8.87 20.36
N THR A 466 -61.38 -9.89 21.06
CA THR A 466 -62.28 -10.92 20.53
C THR A 466 -63.70 -10.37 20.21
N ASP A 467 -63.89 -9.05 20.22
CA ASP A 467 -65.15 -8.38 19.90
C ASP A 467 -64.97 -7.44 18.69
N PRO A 468 -65.55 -7.80 17.52
CA PRO A 468 -65.45 -7.02 16.29
C PRO A 468 -66.20 -5.66 16.32
N ALA A 469 -67.03 -5.38 17.33
CA ALA A 469 -67.74 -4.10 17.42
C ALA A 469 -66.89 -2.95 18.01
N LEU A 470 -65.76 -3.24 18.66
CA LEU A 470 -64.90 -2.23 19.30
C LEU A 470 -63.70 -1.79 18.43
N ALA A 471 -63.44 -2.48 17.32
CA ALA A 471 -62.23 -2.30 16.50
C ALA A 471 -62.19 -1.00 15.69
N ALA A 472 -63.35 -0.40 15.34
CA ALA A 472 -63.38 0.66 14.34
C ALA A 472 -63.37 2.10 14.88
N LYS A 473 -63.37 2.33 16.21
CA LYS A 473 -63.55 3.69 16.78
C LYS A 473 -62.47 4.22 17.74
N ARG A 474 -61.32 3.56 17.88
CA ARG A 474 -60.26 4.04 18.81
C ARG A 474 -58.81 3.86 18.34
N GLN A 475 -58.56 3.53 17.07
CA GLN A 475 -57.22 3.11 16.66
C GLN A 475 -56.20 4.25 16.58
N ASP A 476 -56.64 5.48 16.28
CA ASP A 476 -55.75 6.64 16.07
C ASP A 476 -55.40 7.40 17.37
N GLU A 477 -56.25 7.30 18.39
CA GLU A 477 -56.07 7.93 19.71
C GLU A 477 -55.35 7.00 20.70
N LEU A 478 -55.54 5.67 20.56
CA LEU A 478 -54.83 4.65 21.33
C LEU A 478 -53.37 4.47 20.85
N TYR A 479 -53.11 4.60 19.54
CA TYR A 479 -51.76 4.52 18.95
C TYR A 479 -50.80 5.59 19.53
N ARG A 480 -51.33 6.74 19.99
CA ARG A 480 -50.53 7.81 20.62
C ARG A 480 -50.36 7.67 22.14
N THR A 481 -51.17 6.86 22.82
CA THR A 481 -51.26 6.83 24.30
C THR A 481 -50.80 5.53 24.95
N THR A 482 -50.45 4.49 24.19
CA THR A 482 -50.03 3.19 24.73
C THR A 482 -48.78 2.61 24.04
N LYS A 483 -47.65 3.34 24.03
CA LYS A 483 -46.35 2.69 23.80
C LYS A 483 -45.84 2.10 25.12
N GLN A 484 -45.46 0.82 25.14
CA GLN A 484 -44.93 0.13 26.31
C GLN A 484 -43.44 -0.16 26.12
N TRP A 485 -42.70 -0.26 27.23
CA TRP A 485 -41.31 -0.68 27.22
C TRP A 485 -41.26 -2.20 27.06
N GLU A 486 -40.68 -2.66 25.97
CA GLU A 486 -40.44 -4.07 25.69
C GLU A 486 -38.94 -4.32 25.61
N LEU A 487 -38.49 -5.51 26.03
CA LEU A 487 -37.09 -5.90 25.91
C LEU A 487 -36.73 -5.99 24.42
N VAL A 488 -35.51 -5.60 24.06
CA VAL A 488 -35.05 -5.73 22.67
C VAL A 488 -34.99 -7.21 22.29
N GLU A 489 -35.80 -7.59 21.30
CA GLU A 489 -35.81 -8.93 20.71
C GLU A 489 -34.86 -8.95 19.51
N PRO A 490 -33.85 -9.85 19.46
CA PRO A 490 -32.82 -9.84 18.42
C PRO A 490 -33.32 -9.87 16.98
N GLU A 491 -34.38 -10.61 16.71
CA GLU A 491 -34.92 -10.84 15.36
C GLU A 491 -36.13 -9.95 15.02
N ARG A 492 -36.52 -9.03 15.91
CA ARG A 492 -37.59 -8.06 15.64
C ARG A 492 -37.00 -6.81 14.98
N VAL A 493 -37.69 -6.30 13.96
CA VAL A 493 -37.35 -5.02 13.31
C VAL A 493 -37.98 -3.87 14.10
N TYR A 494 -37.18 -2.85 14.39
CA TYR A 494 -37.59 -1.59 15.01
C TYR A 494 -37.31 -0.43 14.06
N THR A 495 -38.09 0.65 14.13
CA THR A 495 -37.82 1.85 13.32
C THR A 495 -36.95 2.84 14.10
N ALA A 496 -35.92 3.40 13.43
CA ALA A 496 -34.93 4.30 14.02
C ALA A 496 -34.83 5.63 13.25
N THR A 497 -34.55 6.71 13.97
CA THR A 497 -34.17 8.02 13.41
C THR A 497 -32.80 8.45 13.90
N THR A 498 -31.92 8.89 13.02
CA THR A 498 -30.60 9.42 13.37
C THR A 498 -30.10 10.42 12.34
N ILE A 499 -28.95 11.05 12.57
CA ILE A 499 -28.27 11.85 11.55
C ILE A 499 -27.54 10.97 10.54
N SER A 500 -27.38 11.47 9.31
CA SER A 500 -26.83 10.70 8.20
C SER A 500 -25.41 10.21 8.49
N PHE A 501 -24.62 11.00 9.22
CA PHE A 501 -23.31 10.61 9.74
C PHE A 501 -23.30 9.22 10.38
N LEU A 502 -24.25 8.94 11.29
CA LEU A 502 -24.32 7.64 11.97
C LEU A 502 -24.92 6.54 11.10
N SER A 503 -25.93 6.85 10.27
CA SER A 503 -26.53 5.85 9.38
C SER A 503 -25.60 5.44 8.23
N SER A 504 -24.62 6.28 7.89
CA SER A 504 -23.54 5.98 6.94
C SER A 504 -22.36 5.24 7.58
N GLY A 505 -22.46 4.83 8.84
CA GLY A 505 -21.45 4.01 9.49
C GLY A 505 -20.26 4.77 10.07
N LEU A 506 -20.27 6.12 10.02
CA LEU A 506 -19.24 6.94 10.62
C LEU A 506 -19.26 6.84 12.15
N ASP A 507 -18.17 7.26 12.80
CA ASP A 507 -17.84 6.92 14.20
C ASP A 507 -17.72 5.39 14.46
N GLY A 508 -17.67 4.56 13.41
CA GLY A 508 -17.53 3.10 13.47
C GLY A 508 -18.85 2.34 13.60
N TYR A 509 -19.98 2.96 13.24
CA TYR A 509 -21.32 2.39 13.30
C TYR A 509 -21.69 1.51 12.09
N SER A 510 -20.79 0.63 11.63
CA SER A 510 -21.09 -0.28 10.51
C SER A 510 -22.30 -1.20 10.77
N SER A 511 -22.57 -1.49 12.06
CA SER A 511 -23.79 -2.17 12.48
C SER A 511 -25.08 -1.48 12.01
N LEU A 512 -25.04 -0.16 11.76
CA LEU A 512 -26.15 0.61 11.22
C LEU A 512 -26.11 0.65 9.69
N SER A 513 -25.00 1.05 9.06
CA SER A 513 -24.90 1.19 7.60
C SER A 513 -25.19 -0.12 6.86
N ASP A 514 -24.62 -1.23 7.35
CA ASP A 514 -24.68 -2.51 6.65
C ASP A 514 -26.04 -3.21 6.82
N ASN A 515 -26.84 -2.76 7.80
CA ASN A 515 -28.04 -3.47 8.26
C ASN A 515 -29.30 -2.59 8.32
N ALA A 516 -29.22 -1.32 7.89
CA ALA A 516 -30.37 -0.44 7.80
C ALA A 516 -31.32 -0.92 6.70
N LEU A 517 -32.58 -1.14 7.06
CA LEU A 517 -33.65 -1.55 6.16
C LEU A 517 -34.44 -0.32 5.72
N ASP A 518 -34.76 -0.22 4.43
CA ASP A 518 -35.62 0.84 3.89
C ASP A 518 -35.19 2.26 4.31
N LEU A 519 -33.89 2.55 4.21
CA LEU A 519 -33.35 3.85 4.61
C LEU A 519 -33.95 4.99 3.78
N GLN A 520 -34.49 5.99 4.47
CA GLN A 520 -35.16 7.15 3.88
C GLN A 520 -34.59 8.44 4.45
N THR A 521 -34.56 9.48 3.62
CA THR A 521 -34.25 10.86 4.01
C THR A 521 -35.54 11.69 3.95
N PRO A 522 -36.15 12.08 5.08
CA PRO A 522 -37.42 12.81 5.09
C PRO A 522 -37.35 14.25 4.54
N GLY A 523 -36.21 14.67 3.99
CA GLY A 523 -35.95 16.05 3.56
C GLY A 523 -35.79 17.03 4.73
N LEU A 524 -35.55 16.52 5.95
CA LEU A 524 -35.29 17.32 7.15
C LEU A 524 -33.81 17.24 7.52
N THR A 525 -33.27 18.36 8.00
CA THR A 525 -31.91 18.43 8.55
C THR A 525 -31.97 18.41 10.08
N ALA A 526 -30.86 18.07 10.73
CA ALA A 526 -30.69 18.24 12.16
C ALA A 526 -31.00 19.69 12.57
N ASP A 527 -30.57 20.67 11.76
CA ASP A 527 -30.86 22.09 11.92
C ASP A 527 -32.35 22.39 12.00
N SER A 528 -33.13 21.93 11.01
CA SER A 528 -34.56 22.25 10.97
C SER A 528 -35.33 21.61 12.13
N VAL A 529 -34.92 20.42 12.56
CA VAL A 529 -35.54 19.72 13.68
C VAL A 529 -35.16 20.33 15.02
N ILE A 530 -33.89 20.64 15.24
CA ILE A 530 -33.41 21.22 16.50
C ILE A 530 -33.89 22.66 16.64
N LEU A 531 -33.75 23.52 15.62
CA LEU A 531 -34.27 24.88 15.65
C LEU A 531 -35.79 24.91 15.78
N GLY A 532 -36.50 23.99 15.12
CA GLY A 532 -37.93 23.80 15.31
C GLY A 532 -38.26 23.49 16.77
N GLY A 533 -37.52 22.55 17.39
CA GLY A 533 -37.64 22.22 18.81
C GLY A 533 -37.41 23.43 19.73
N LEU A 534 -36.32 24.17 19.53
CA LEU A 534 -35.96 25.34 20.34
C LEU A 534 -36.95 26.51 20.18
N SER A 535 -37.60 26.65 19.01
CA SER A 535 -38.51 27.75 18.70
C SER A 535 -40.00 27.45 18.94
N SER A 536 -40.37 26.17 19.05
CA SER A 536 -41.77 25.72 19.19
C SER A 536 -42.41 25.98 20.57
N GLY A 537 -41.62 26.36 21.57
CA GLY A 537 -42.07 26.62 22.93
C GLY A 537 -40.90 26.71 23.90
N SER A 538 -41.17 26.87 25.20
CA SER A 538 -40.08 26.80 26.17
C SER A 538 -39.57 25.38 26.33
N VAL A 539 -38.26 25.17 26.25
CA VAL A 539 -37.63 23.88 26.55
C VAL A 539 -37.84 23.58 28.03
N THR A 540 -38.53 22.48 28.31
CA THR A 540 -38.86 22.01 29.67
C THR A 540 -38.17 20.68 29.95
N LEU A 541 -38.36 20.15 31.15
CA LEU A 541 -37.65 19.00 31.73
C LEU A 541 -37.47 17.83 30.72
N THR A 542 -36.23 17.42 30.52
CA THR A 542 -35.87 16.27 29.68
C THR A 542 -35.91 14.99 30.51
N GLU A 543 -36.51 13.92 29.99
CA GLU A 543 -36.50 12.61 30.67
C GLU A 543 -35.10 12.01 30.62
N THR A 544 -34.36 12.10 31.73
CA THR A 544 -33.04 11.50 31.92
C THR A 544 -33.11 10.16 32.67
N GLY A 545 -32.06 9.34 32.61
CA GLY A 545 -32.01 8.01 33.23
C GLY A 545 -32.33 6.89 32.24
N ARG A 546 -32.19 7.17 30.94
CA ARG A 546 -32.32 6.20 29.85
C ARG A 546 -31.09 5.31 29.77
N ILE A 547 -29.93 5.80 30.22
CA ILE A 547 -28.66 5.06 30.18
C ILE A 547 -28.13 4.91 31.61
N VAL A 548 -28.05 3.66 32.08
CA VAL A 548 -27.70 3.38 33.48
C VAL A 548 -26.47 2.46 33.55
N ALA A 549 -25.44 2.89 34.29
CA ALA A 549 -24.30 2.03 34.61
C ALA A 549 -24.62 1.11 35.80
N SER A 550 -24.17 -0.14 35.75
CA SER A 550 -24.41 -1.17 36.76
C SER A 550 -23.19 -2.07 36.96
N ALA A 551 -23.14 -2.79 38.08
CA ALA A 551 -22.16 -3.87 38.30
C ALA A 551 -22.67 -5.25 37.82
N ALA A 552 -23.92 -5.33 37.36
CA ALA A 552 -24.53 -6.57 36.87
C ALA A 552 -23.86 -7.05 35.56
N THR A 553 -23.76 -8.36 35.36
CA THR A 553 -23.13 -8.96 34.19
C THR A 553 -24.09 -9.94 33.52
N ARG A 554 -24.04 -10.07 32.18
CA ARG A 554 -24.79 -11.12 31.47
C ARG A 554 -24.12 -12.49 31.53
N ARG A 555 -22.88 -12.59 32.00
CA ARG A 555 -22.13 -13.87 32.08
C ARG A 555 -22.86 -14.91 32.91
N THR A 556 -23.60 -14.48 33.93
CA THR A 556 -24.42 -15.32 34.80
C THR A 556 -25.66 -15.90 34.12
N CYS A 557 -26.01 -15.43 32.92
CA CYS A 557 -27.07 -16.00 32.09
C CYS A 557 -26.54 -16.91 30.97
N ILE A 558 -25.23 -17.09 30.86
CA ILE A 558 -24.60 -17.93 29.84
C ILE A 558 -24.25 -19.28 30.50
N PRO A 559 -24.94 -20.37 30.15
CA PRO A 559 -24.61 -21.69 30.68
C PRO A 559 -23.28 -22.20 30.11
N PRO A 560 -22.60 -23.15 30.80
CA PRO A 560 -21.36 -23.75 30.31
C PRO A 560 -21.55 -24.38 28.92
N GLY A 561 -20.91 -23.81 27.89
CA GLY A 561 -20.93 -24.31 26.52
C GLY A 561 -22.06 -23.79 25.61
N GLY A 562 -22.84 -22.78 26.03
CA GLY A 562 -24.00 -22.28 25.28
C GLY A 562 -23.88 -20.85 24.73
N THR A 563 -24.82 -20.51 23.84
CA THR A 563 -25.13 -19.14 23.39
C THR A 563 -25.98 -18.38 24.42
N LEU A 564 -26.04 -17.05 24.32
CA LEU A 564 -26.74 -16.15 25.25
C LEU A 564 -28.26 -16.42 25.30
N SER A 565 -28.70 -17.37 26.14
CA SER A 565 -30.12 -17.66 26.38
C SER A 565 -30.26 -18.48 27.66
N CYS A 566 -31.27 -18.18 28.48
CA CYS A 566 -31.60 -18.92 29.72
C CYS A 566 -32.17 -20.31 29.37
N ASN A 567 -31.37 -21.14 28.71
CA ASN A 567 -31.74 -22.40 28.05
C ASN A 567 -33.01 -22.29 27.20
N ASP A 568 -33.23 -21.17 26.53
CA ASP A 568 -34.44 -20.85 25.74
C ASP A 568 -35.76 -20.89 26.52
N ASN A 569 -35.69 -20.97 27.85
CA ASN A 569 -36.82 -21.12 28.77
C ASN A 569 -37.09 -19.85 29.60
N GLY A 570 -36.40 -18.75 29.30
CA GLY A 570 -36.49 -17.49 30.04
C GLY A 570 -35.72 -16.35 29.37
N ALA A 571 -35.80 -15.16 29.97
CA ALA A 571 -35.07 -13.98 29.53
C ALA A 571 -34.00 -13.58 30.55
N CYS A 572 -32.81 -13.21 30.08
CA CYS A 572 -31.76 -12.67 30.94
C CYS A 572 -32.05 -11.20 31.26
N LEU A 573 -32.43 -10.92 32.50
CA LEU A 573 -32.78 -9.58 32.97
C LEU A 573 -31.82 -9.17 34.08
N ALA A 574 -31.01 -8.13 33.80
CA ALA A 574 -30.03 -7.60 34.74
C ALA A 574 -29.03 -8.67 35.24
N GLY A 575 -28.65 -9.63 34.38
CA GLY A 575 -27.73 -10.71 34.75
C GLY A 575 -28.39 -11.86 35.52
N VAL A 576 -29.72 -11.93 35.56
CA VAL A 576 -30.44 -13.04 36.19
C VAL A 576 -31.44 -13.61 35.19
N CYS A 577 -31.49 -14.94 35.07
CA CYS A 577 -32.49 -15.60 34.25
C CYS A 577 -33.86 -15.55 34.92
N GLN A 578 -34.82 -14.91 34.25
CA GLN A 578 -36.23 -14.98 34.61
C GLN A 578 -36.92 -16.04 33.77
N CYS A 579 -37.32 -17.14 34.41
CA CYS A 579 -37.92 -18.29 33.74
C CYS A 579 -39.38 -18.00 33.37
N THR A 580 -39.69 -18.10 32.09
CA THR A 580 -41.03 -17.86 31.54
C THR A 580 -41.73 -19.14 31.09
N ALA A 581 -40.98 -20.24 30.95
CA ALA A 581 -41.52 -21.56 30.60
C ALA A 581 -42.05 -22.34 31.83
N PRO A 582 -43.18 -23.06 31.74
CA PRO A 582 -43.70 -23.92 32.81
C PRO A 582 -42.68 -24.99 33.23
N ASP A 583 -42.62 -25.33 34.52
CA ASP A 583 -41.75 -26.37 35.10
C ASP A 583 -40.23 -26.15 34.98
N THR A 584 -39.81 -24.89 34.74
CA THR A 584 -38.40 -24.48 34.71
C THR A 584 -38.04 -23.62 35.92
N SER A 585 -36.90 -23.90 36.55
CA SER A 585 -36.41 -23.17 37.72
C SER A 585 -34.88 -23.28 37.85
N GLY A 586 -34.27 -22.43 38.68
CA GLY A 586 -32.81 -22.36 38.87
C GLY A 586 -32.13 -21.29 38.01
N ASP A 587 -30.82 -21.12 38.20
CA ASP A 587 -30.04 -19.98 37.68
C ASP A 587 -30.01 -19.86 36.14
N PHE A 588 -30.37 -20.92 35.42
CA PHE A 588 -30.41 -20.98 33.95
C PHE A 588 -31.74 -21.51 33.37
N CYS A 589 -32.83 -21.49 34.13
CA CYS A 589 -34.15 -21.99 33.69
C CYS A 589 -34.12 -23.41 33.09
N THR A 590 -33.48 -24.32 33.83
CA THR A 590 -33.43 -25.75 33.49
C THR A 590 -34.71 -26.48 33.90
N VAL A 591 -35.08 -27.51 33.13
CA VAL A 591 -36.19 -28.43 33.45
C VAL A 591 -35.77 -29.35 34.60
N GLN A 592 -36.61 -29.47 35.64
CA GLN A 592 -36.29 -30.32 36.80
C GLN A 592 -36.22 -31.81 36.43
N THR A 593 -35.04 -32.42 36.54
CA THR A 593 -34.87 -33.87 36.71
C THR A 593 -34.20 -34.15 38.06
N SER A 594 -34.72 -35.12 38.78
CA SER A 594 -34.41 -35.35 40.19
C SER A 594 -33.14 -36.18 40.40
N SER A 595 -32.44 -35.80 41.48
CA SER A 595 -31.49 -36.58 42.31
C SER A 595 -30.04 -36.72 41.85
N GLY A 596 -29.12 -36.45 42.79
CA GLY A 596 -27.75 -36.92 42.76
C GLY A 596 -26.79 -36.04 43.56
N SER A 597 -26.53 -36.42 44.81
CA SER A 597 -25.88 -35.64 45.87
C SER A 597 -24.37 -35.38 45.71
N ASP A 598 -23.99 -34.19 46.19
CA ASP A 598 -22.70 -33.73 46.71
C ASP A 598 -21.66 -34.76 47.15
N SER A 599 -20.39 -34.52 46.76
CA SER A 599 -19.22 -34.68 47.65
C SER A 599 -17.91 -34.23 46.95
N THR A 600 -17.66 -32.92 46.89
CA THR A 600 -16.38 -32.39 46.35
C THR A 600 -15.88 -31.18 47.13
N LEU A 601 -15.61 -31.37 48.43
CA LEU A 601 -14.98 -30.33 49.26
C LEU A 601 -13.64 -30.71 49.90
N ALA A 602 -13.00 -31.84 49.52
CA ALA A 602 -11.75 -32.27 50.16
C ALA A 602 -10.53 -32.48 49.24
N ILE A 603 -10.66 -32.39 47.91
CA ILE A 603 -9.56 -32.70 46.96
C ILE A 603 -8.90 -31.44 46.38
N VAL A 604 -9.56 -30.28 46.45
CA VAL A 604 -9.16 -29.06 45.74
C VAL A 604 -7.86 -28.43 46.24
N LEU A 605 -7.40 -28.74 47.46
CA LEU A 605 -6.27 -28.03 48.08
C LEU A 605 -4.90 -28.75 48.00
N GLY A 606 -4.83 -29.97 47.45
CA GLY A 606 -3.56 -30.75 47.44
C GLY A 606 -2.95 -31.03 46.06
N VAL A 607 -3.75 -31.01 44.99
CA VAL A 607 -3.36 -31.60 43.69
C VAL A 607 -3.52 -30.65 42.52
N ILE A 608 -4.44 -29.68 42.58
CA ILE A 608 -4.80 -28.85 41.43
C ILE A 608 -3.72 -27.82 41.11
N LEU A 609 -3.07 -27.23 42.12
CA LEU A 609 -2.06 -26.18 41.95
C LEU A 609 -0.79 -26.62 41.17
N PRO A 610 -0.21 -27.83 41.39
CA PRO A 610 0.87 -28.32 40.54
C PRO A 610 0.39 -28.76 39.14
N ILE A 611 -0.84 -29.25 39.00
CA ILE A 611 -1.40 -29.64 37.69
C ILE A 611 -1.73 -28.41 36.84
N THR A 612 -2.22 -27.32 37.43
CA THR A 612 -2.47 -26.07 36.71
C THR A 612 -1.17 -25.42 36.25
N LEU A 613 -0.09 -25.51 37.04
CA LEU A 613 1.22 -25.01 36.63
C LEU A 613 1.79 -25.85 35.47
N LEU A 614 1.63 -27.18 35.52
CA LEU A 614 2.00 -28.10 34.43
C LEU A 614 1.18 -27.83 33.15
N LEU A 615 -0.12 -27.57 33.28
CA LEU A 615 -1.02 -27.26 32.17
C LEU A 615 -0.72 -25.89 31.54
N VAL A 616 -0.31 -24.89 32.33
CA VAL A 616 0.12 -23.59 31.80
C VAL A 616 1.45 -23.72 31.06
N VAL A 617 2.40 -24.49 31.59
CA VAL A 617 3.66 -24.78 30.87
C VAL A 617 3.40 -25.58 29.59
N LEU A 618 2.49 -26.56 29.62
CA LEU A 618 2.06 -27.31 28.43
C LEU A 618 1.29 -26.43 27.44
N ALA A 619 0.49 -25.45 27.90
CA ALA A 619 -0.22 -24.51 27.05
C ALA A 619 0.72 -23.50 26.41
N ILE A 620 1.78 -23.07 27.11
CA ILE A 620 2.85 -22.24 26.54
C ILE A 620 3.68 -23.07 25.54
N LEU A 621 4.01 -24.31 25.86
CA LEU A 621 4.66 -25.24 24.92
C LEU A 621 3.78 -25.51 23.70
N PHE A 622 2.46 -25.67 23.90
CA PHE A 622 1.49 -25.84 22.84
C PHE A 622 1.36 -24.57 22.02
N ALA A 623 1.33 -23.37 22.63
CA ALA A 623 1.28 -22.09 21.91
C ALA A 623 2.57 -21.82 21.14
N VAL A 624 3.75 -22.18 21.68
CA VAL A 624 5.04 -22.11 20.98
C VAL A 624 5.11 -23.16 19.86
N LEU A 625 4.59 -24.37 20.10
CA LEU A 625 4.44 -25.40 19.08
C LEU A 625 3.37 -25.03 18.04
N LEU A 626 2.33 -24.27 18.40
CA LEU A 626 1.25 -23.83 17.52
C LEU A 626 1.68 -22.61 16.71
N LEU A 627 2.42 -21.66 17.29
CA LEU A 627 3.10 -20.59 16.56
C LEU A 627 4.21 -21.16 15.67
N GLY A 628 4.93 -22.18 16.15
CA GLY A 628 5.85 -22.99 15.35
C GLY A 628 5.13 -23.73 14.23
N TYR A 629 3.98 -24.33 14.52
CA TYR A 629 3.13 -25.06 13.58
C TYR A 629 2.47 -24.12 12.56
N MET A 630 2.06 -22.91 12.94
CA MET A 630 1.51 -21.88 12.06
C MET A 630 2.61 -21.25 11.19
N ARG A 631 3.84 -21.07 11.72
CA ARG A 631 5.01 -20.74 10.90
C ARG A 631 5.42 -21.90 9.98
N TYR A 632 5.18 -23.15 10.40
CA TYR A 632 5.44 -24.37 9.63
C TYR A 632 4.38 -24.64 8.55
N LYS A 633 3.12 -24.22 8.79
CA LYS A 633 1.98 -24.29 7.87
C LYS A 633 1.84 -23.09 6.94
N ARG A 634 2.82 -22.17 6.91
CA ARG A 634 3.00 -21.39 5.67
C ARG A 634 3.24 -22.42 4.57
N PRO A 635 2.49 -22.43 3.46
CA PRO A 635 2.92 -23.19 2.29
C PRO A 635 4.22 -22.56 1.82
N LYS A 636 5.34 -23.01 2.38
CA LYS A 636 6.65 -22.73 1.79
C LYS A 636 6.61 -23.46 0.48
N VAL A 637 6.55 -22.72 -0.63
CA VAL A 637 6.85 -23.26 -1.94
C VAL A 637 8.33 -23.63 -1.92
N ILE A 638 8.63 -24.83 -1.41
CA ILE A 638 9.99 -25.36 -1.36
C ILE A 638 10.27 -25.88 -2.76
N LEU A 639 10.83 -25.01 -3.60
CA LEU A 639 11.31 -25.39 -4.91
C LEU A 639 12.64 -26.13 -4.72
N LYS A 640 12.66 -27.41 -5.10
CA LYS A 640 13.88 -28.20 -5.13
C LYS A 640 14.67 -27.83 -6.38
N GLU A 641 15.90 -27.38 -6.19
CA GLU A 641 16.81 -27.05 -7.28
C GLU A 641 16.99 -28.25 -8.23
N PRO A 642 16.85 -28.05 -9.54
CA PRO A 642 17.01 -29.13 -10.50
C PRO A 642 18.49 -29.45 -10.68
N ASN A 643 18.80 -30.70 -11.02
CA ASN A 643 20.15 -31.04 -11.42
C ASN A 643 20.45 -30.40 -12.79
N TYR A 644 21.21 -29.29 -12.78
CA TYR A 644 21.52 -28.53 -13.98
C TYR A 644 22.32 -29.34 -15.00
N GLN A 645 23.23 -30.22 -14.57
CA GLN A 645 23.95 -31.09 -15.50
C GLN A 645 22.98 -31.99 -16.27
N LEU A 646 21.99 -32.57 -15.60
CA LEU A 646 20.95 -33.35 -16.28
C LEU A 646 20.10 -32.51 -17.24
N LEU A 647 19.88 -31.23 -16.97
CA LEU A 647 19.11 -30.33 -17.84
C LEU A 647 19.91 -29.87 -19.07
N VAL A 648 21.18 -29.51 -18.89
CA VAL A 648 22.08 -29.12 -20.00
C VAL A 648 22.31 -30.29 -20.95
N TRP A 649 22.46 -31.49 -20.39
CA TRP A 649 22.87 -32.70 -21.11
C TRP A 649 21.70 -33.67 -21.40
N ARG A 650 20.43 -33.27 -21.18
CA ARG A 650 19.27 -34.11 -21.50
C ARG A 650 19.23 -34.41 -23.00
N ARG A 651 18.75 -35.61 -23.36
CA ARG A 651 18.68 -36.21 -24.70
C ARG A 651 18.14 -35.26 -25.79
N ASP A 652 17.31 -34.29 -25.41
CA ASP A 652 16.59 -33.36 -26.28
C ASP A 652 17.47 -32.22 -26.87
N SER A 653 18.70 -32.00 -26.37
CA SER A 653 19.54 -30.87 -26.81
C SER A 653 20.18 -31.02 -28.20
N MET A 654 19.91 -32.12 -28.92
CA MET A 654 20.39 -32.39 -30.29
C MET A 654 19.33 -33.07 -31.19
N GLU A 655 18.07 -33.19 -30.77
CA GLU A 655 16.99 -33.72 -31.62
C GLU A 655 15.93 -32.65 -31.85
N SER A 656 16.15 -31.82 -32.87
CA SER A 656 15.08 -31.05 -33.49
C SER A 656 15.23 -31.07 -35.01
N ASN A 657 14.97 -32.23 -35.60
CA ASN A 657 14.19 -32.36 -36.83
C ASN A 657 13.96 -33.83 -37.16
N GLU A 658 12.68 -34.22 -37.29
CA GLU A 658 12.23 -35.49 -37.85
C GLU A 658 12.68 -35.59 -39.31
N GLY A 659 13.90 -36.08 -39.56
CA GLY A 659 14.39 -36.19 -40.95
C GLY A 659 15.70 -36.92 -41.18
N MET A 660 16.57 -37.06 -40.17
CA MET A 660 17.89 -37.67 -40.37
C MET A 660 18.06 -38.92 -39.51
N LYS A 661 18.14 -40.09 -40.17
CA LYS A 661 18.56 -41.34 -39.51
C LYS A 661 19.97 -41.15 -38.96
N MET A 662 20.09 -41.01 -37.64
CA MET A 662 21.38 -41.07 -36.95
C MET A 662 22.11 -42.37 -37.33
N LEU A 663 23.26 -42.24 -37.99
CA LEU A 663 24.11 -43.36 -38.34
C LEU A 663 24.71 -43.98 -37.07
N PRO A 664 24.95 -45.31 -37.04
CA PRO A 664 25.64 -45.97 -35.94
C PRO A 664 27.06 -45.39 -35.78
N MET A 665 27.51 -45.26 -34.54
CA MET A 665 28.84 -44.75 -34.15
C MET A 665 29.98 -45.44 -34.92
N ARG A 666 30.45 -44.84 -36.02
CA ARG A 666 31.76 -45.15 -36.60
C ARG A 666 32.82 -44.36 -35.85
N ARG A 667 33.68 -45.07 -35.12
CA ARG A 667 34.79 -44.52 -34.33
C ARG A 667 35.71 -43.70 -35.25
N LEU A 668 35.63 -42.37 -35.22
CA LEU A 668 36.68 -41.52 -35.79
C LEU A 668 38.02 -41.93 -35.16
N ASN A 669 39.04 -42.20 -35.97
CA ASN A 669 40.39 -42.53 -35.48
C ASN A 669 40.92 -41.40 -34.59
N LEU A 670 41.60 -41.71 -33.47
CA LEU A 670 42.17 -40.73 -32.53
C LEU A 670 43.06 -39.69 -33.23
N LYS A 671 43.78 -40.09 -34.28
CA LYS A 671 44.61 -39.17 -35.08
C LYS A 671 43.78 -38.20 -35.92
N VAL A 672 42.62 -38.63 -36.43
CA VAL A 672 41.69 -37.74 -37.15
C VAL A 672 41.02 -36.79 -36.17
N GLN A 673 40.66 -37.25 -34.96
CA GLN A 673 40.11 -36.40 -33.91
C GLN A 673 41.11 -35.31 -33.48
N SER A 674 42.39 -35.63 -33.33
CA SER A 674 43.40 -34.63 -32.95
C SER A 674 43.58 -33.57 -34.04
N VAL A 675 43.70 -33.98 -35.31
CA VAL A 675 43.84 -33.04 -36.43
C VAL A 675 42.58 -32.18 -36.59
N LEU A 676 41.39 -32.77 -36.42
CA LEU A 676 40.13 -32.02 -36.46
C LEU A 676 40.04 -31.00 -35.33
N ILE A 677 40.43 -31.35 -34.10
CA ILE A 677 40.43 -30.39 -32.98
C ILE A 677 41.40 -29.24 -33.28
N GLU A 678 42.63 -29.52 -33.71
CA GLU A 678 43.59 -28.47 -34.07
C GLU A 678 43.06 -27.56 -35.19
N PHE A 679 42.44 -28.15 -36.22
CA PHE A 679 41.81 -27.41 -37.30
C PHE A 679 40.68 -26.49 -36.80
N LEU A 680 39.79 -27.01 -35.96
CA LEU A 680 38.65 -26.25 -35.42
C LEU A 680 39.07 -25.12 -34.47
N MET A 681 40.23 -25.21 -33.82
CA MET A 681 40.72 -24.21 -32.87
C MET A 681 41.38 -22.99 -33.53
N ASP A 682 41.58 -23.02 -34.85
CA ASP A 682 42.03 -21.87 -35.63
C ASP A 682 40.88 -20.88 -35.81
N GLN A 683 41.11 -19.60 -35.45
CA GLN A 683 40.10 -18.55 -35.54
C GLN A 683 39.58 -18.35 -36.98
N HIS A 684 40.43 -18.46 -38.00
CA HIS A 684 40.02 -18.27 -39.39
C HIS A 684 39.15 -19.43 -39.86
N VAL A 685 39.43 -20.64 -39.37
CA VAL A 685 38.60 -21.83 -39.62
C VAL A 685 37.25 -21.70 -38.93
N ALA A 686 37.23 -21.29 -37.66
CA ALA A 686 35.98 -21.05 -36.94
C ALA A 686 35.10 -20.00 -37.63
N GLN A 687 35.72 -18.93 -38.15
CA GLN A 687 35.04 -17.91 -38.95
C GLN A 687 34.49 -18.47 -40.27
N ALA A 688 35.32 -19.16 -41.06
CA ALA A 688 34.91 -19.76 -42.32
C ALA A 688 33.76 -20.77 -42.15
N ILE A 689 33.84 -21.65 -41.14
CA ILE A 689 32.76 -22.58 -40.79
C ILE A 689 31.49 -21.82 -40.41
N GLY A 690 31.62 -20.72 -39.65
CA GLY A 690 30.51 -19.83 -39.33
C GLY A 690 29.84 -19.27 -40.58
N SER A 691 30.60 -18.70 -41.51
CA SER A 691 30.09 -18.16 -42.78
C SER A 691 29.34 -19.22 -43.60
N VAL A 692 29.95 -20.41 -43.76
CA VAL A 692 29.35 -21.53 -44.50
C VAL A 692 28.09 -22.05 -43.81
N ALA A 693 28.07 -22.12 -42.48
CA ALA A 693 26.87 -22.52 -41.73
C ALA A 693 25.75 -21.48 -41.85
N HIS A 694 26.08 -20.19 -41.90
CA HIS A 694 25.09 -19.13 -42.13
C HIS A 694 24.46 -19.22 -43.52
N ALA A 695 25.25 -19.56 -44.54
CA ALA A 695 24.76 -19.83 -45.89
C ALA A 695 23.87 -21.10 -45.99
N ASN A 696 23.91 -21.97 -44.98
CA ASN A 696 23.18 -23.25 -44.93
C ASN A 696 22.26 -23.35 -43.69
N PRO A 697 21.08 -22.70 -43.68
CA PRO A 697 20.22 -22.57 -42.51
C PRO A 697 19.74 -23.89 -41.88
N SER A 698 19.69 -24.98 -42.65
CA SER A 698 19.28 -26.30 -42.15
C SER A 698 20.27 -26.94 -41.17
N SER A 699 21.52 -26.48 -41.16
CA SER A 699 22.62 -27.05 -40.36
C SER A 699 23.10 -26.13 -39.22
N ILE A 700 22.65 -24.89 -39.20
CA ILE A 700 23.21 -23.83 -38.35
C ILE A 700 23.12 -24.15 -36.86
N ASP A 701 22.00 -24.72 -36.41
CA ASP A 701 21.76 -25.05 -35.00
C ASP A 701 22.69 -26.17 -34.52
N GLU A 702 22.82 -27.23 -35.32
CA GLU A 702 23.66 -28.38 -35.01
C GLU A 702 25.15 -28.02 -35.02
N VAL A 703 25.58 -27.25 -36.02
CA VAL A 703 26.97 -26.81 -36.17
C VAL A 703 27.34 -25.82 -35.07
N ALA A 704 26.50 -24.83 -34.78
CA ALA A 704 26.77 -23.87 -33.70
C ALA A 704 26.85 -24.56 -32.34
N ALA A 705 25.95 -25.52 -32.05
CA ALA A 705 26.01 -26.32 -30.84
C ALA A 705 27.31 -27.16 -30.78
N ALA A 706 27.66 -27.83 -31.87
CA ALA A 706 28.87 -28.65 -31.93
C ALA A 706 30.16 -27.82 -31.76
N MET A 707 30.23 -26.63 -32.39
CA MET A 707 31.36 -25.71 -32.23
C MET A 707 31.52 -25.27 -30.77
N VAL A 708 30.44 -24.86 -30.11
CA VAL A 708 30.47 -24.45 -28.68
C VAL A 708 30.96 -25.60 -27.80
N LEU A 709 30.46 -26.81 -28.00
CA LEU A 709 30.86 -27.97 -27.20
C LEU A 709 32.34 -28.35 -27.39
N VAL A 710 32.85 -28.29 -28.62
CA VAL A 710 34.27 -28.57 -28.91
C VAL A 710 35.16 -27.51 -28.28
N HIS A 711 34.86 -26.22 -28.48
CA HIS A 711 35.66 -25.11 -27.98
C HIS A 711 35.60 -24.99 -26.46
N GLN A 712 34.43 -25.17 -25.86
CA GLN A 712 34.30 -25.18 -24.40
C GLN A 712 35.05 -26.34 -23.76
N SER A 713 35.17 -27.48 -24.44
CA SER A 713 35.99 -28.59 -23.93
C SER A 713 37.49 -28.27 -23.84
N ALA A 714 37.93 -27.17 -24.44
CA ALA A 714 39.27 -26.60 -24.34
C ALA A 714 39.29 -25.26 -23.57
N ASP A 715 38.19 -24.91 -22.89
CA ASP A 715 37.96 -23.63 -22.20
C ASP A 715 38.04 -22.38 -23.10
N LYS A 716 37.81 -22.58 -24.40
CA LYS A 716 37.82 -21.53 -25.44
C LYS A 716 36.43 -21.12 -25.94
N GLY A 717 35.37 -21.52 -25.22
CA GLY A 717 33.99 -21.28 -25.65
C GLY A 717 33.65 -19.79 -25.77
N THR A 718 34.05 -18.99 -24.78
CA THR A 718 33.79 -17.53 -24.77
C THR A 718 34.52 -16.81 -25.92
N GLU A 719 35.72 -17.27 -26.27
CA GLU A 719 36.54 -16.71 -27.35
C GLU A 719 35.92 -17.01 -28.72
N LEU A 720 35.44 -18.24 -28.92
CA LEU A 720 34.68 -18.61 -30.12
C LEU A 720 33.44 -17.72 -30.28
N ILE A 721 32.65 -17.57 -29.22
CA ILE A 721 31.39 -16.81 -29.30
C ILE A 721 31.68 -15.34 -29.57
N ARG A 722 32.70 -14.76 -28.92
CA ARG A 722 33.16 -13.40 -29.23
C ARG A 722 33.52 -13.27 -30.70
N LEU A 723 34.30 -14.21 -31.26
CA LEU A 723 34.69 -14.18 -32.67
C LEU A 723 33.48 -14.19 -33.61
N LEU A 724 32.54 -15.11 -33.40
CA LEU A 724 31.36 -15.24 -34.25
C LEU A 724 30.43 -14.01 -34.15
N LEU A 725 30.21 -13.48 -32.94
CA LEU A 725 29.41 -12.27 -32.73
C LEU A 725 30.09 -11.01 -33.30
N LYS A 726 31.43 -10.94 -33.23
CA LYS A 726 32.21 -9.85 -33.81
C LYS A 726 32.12 -9.83 -35.33
N ASN A 727 32.11 -10.99 -35.98
CA ASN A 727 31.92 -11.06 -37.42
C ASN A 727 30.54 -10.56 -37.84
N GLU A 728 29.49 -10.90 -37.09
CA GLU A 728 28.15 -10.35 -37.32
C GLU A 728 28.15 -8.82 -37.17
N LEU A 729 28.73 -8.30 -36.08
CA LEU A 729 28.90 -6.86 -35.84
C LEU A 729 29.62 -6.13 -36.98
N LEU A 730 30.61 -6.75 -37.61
CA LEU A 730 31.35 -6.17 -38.74
C LEU A 730 30.60 -6.29 -40.08
N SER A 731 29.63 -7.20 -40.19
CA SER A 731 28.92 -7.52 -41.44
C SER A 731 27.59 -6.79 -41.61
N GLN A 732 26.99 -6.31 -40.52
CA GLN A 732 25.64 -5.73 -40.52
C GLN A 732 25.69 -4.21 -40.28
N ASP A 733 25.15 -3.44 -41.22
CA ASP A 733 25.06 -1.98 -41.12
C ASP A 733 23.83 -1.53 -40.29
N ASP A 734 22.78 -2.36 -40.22
CA ASP A 734 21.55 -2.04 -39.47
C ASP A 734 21.62 -2.56 -38.04
N GLU A 735 21.89 -1.63 -37.13
CA GLU A 735 21.88 -1.85 -35.68
C GLU A 735 20.55 -2.47 -35.18
N GLN A 736 19.41 -2.34 -35.88
CA GLN A 736 18.10 -2.86 -35.41
C GLN A 736 17.99 -4.36 -35.63
N VAL A 737 18.77 -4.89 -36.56
CA VAL A 737 18.80 -6.30 -36.97
C VAL A 737 19.87 -7.07 -36.18
N LEU A 738 20.86 -6.38 -35.63
CA LEU A 738 21.97 -6.98 -34.91
C LEU A 738 21.53 -7.90 -33.75
N PHE A 739 21.99 -9.16 -33.79
CA PHE A 739 21.66 -10.24 -32.86
C PHE A 739 20.18 -10.66 -32.79
N ARG A 740 19.34 -10.15 -33.70
CA ARG A 740 17.95 -10.60 -33.88
C ARG A 740 17.79 -11.70 -34.92
N GLU A 741 18.70 -11.80 -35.87
CA GLU A 741 18.70 -12.89 -36.86
C GLU A 741 19.25 -14.19 -36.28
N GLU A 742 18.95 -15.30 -36.95
CA GLU A 742 19.48 -16.62 -36.61
C GLU A 742 20.88 -16.78 -37.22
N THR A 743 21.87 -16.12 -36.62
CA THR A 743 23.27 -16.23 -37.02
C THR A 743 23.99 -17.33 -36.24
N PRO A 744 25.13 -17.85 -36.74
CA PRO A 744 25.92 -18.83 -36.01
C PRO A 744 26.37 -18.31 -34.65
N GLY A 745 26.69 -17.01 -34.53
CA GLY A 745 27.07 -16.37 -33.28
C GLY A 745 25.93 -16.34 -32.26
N VAL A 746 24.73 -15.95 -32.67
CA VAL A 746 23.53 -15.91 -31.80
C VAL A 746 23.12 -17.32 -31.36
N LYS A 747 23.18 -18.31 -32.24
CA LYS A 747 22.90 -19.71 -31.91
C LYS A 747 23.95 -20.28 -30.96
N ALA A 748 25.23 -20.01 -31.21
CA ALA A 748 26.33 -20.39 -30.33
C ALA A 748 26.17 -19.76 -28.93
N PHE A 749 25.85 -18.47 -28.85
CA PHE A 749 25.53 -17.80 -27.58
C PHE A 749 24.35 -18.44 -26.87
N SER A 750 23.28 -18.79 -27.58
CA SER A 750 22.09 -19.43 -27.00
C SER A 750 22.41 -20.80 -26.40
N VAL A 751 23.26 -21.59 -27.05
CA VAL A 751 23.73 -22.88 -26.50
C VAL A 751 24.59 -22.66 -25.26
N PHE A 752 25.53 -21.73 -25.33
CA PHE A 752 26.47 -21.43 -24.25
C PHE A 752 25.80 -20.83 -23.01
N SER A 753 24.93 -19.85 -23.18
CA SER A 753 24.21 -19.17 -22.10
C SER A 753 23.32 -20.13 -21.32
N ARG A 754 22.73 -21.15 -21.95
CA ARG A 754 22.01 -22.23 -21.23
C ARG A 754 22.95 -23.09 -20.39
N MET A 755 24.14 -23.42 -20.91
CA MET A 755 25.10 -24.26 -20.20
C MET A 755 25.60 -23.61 -18.90
N VAL A 756 25.82 -22.29 -18.91
CA VAL A 756 26.37 -21.56 -17.76
C VAL A 756 25.32 -20.79 -16.94
N GLY A 757 24.15 -20.51 -17.52
CA GLY A 757 23.17 -19.57 -16.97
C GLY A 757 21.91 -20.18 -16.36
N LEU A 758 21.71 -21.50 -16.44
CA LEU A 758 20.56 -22.17 -15.81
C LEU A 758 20.43 -21.92 -14.29
N PRO A 759 21.52 -21.92 -13.48
CA PRO A 759 21.42 -21.59 -12.06
C PRO A 759 20.86 -20.18 -11.84
N PHE A 760 21.38 -19.20 -12.57
CA PHE A 760 20.89 -17.83 -12.53
C PHE A 760 19.39 -17.74 -12.87
N LEU A 761 18.97 -18.33 -14.00
CA LEU A 761 17.56 -18.31 -14.42
C LEU A 761 16.64 -18.95 -13.36
N TRP A 762 17.10 -20.02 -12.71
CA TRP A 762 16.36 -20.68 -11.64
C TRP A 762 16.20 -19.76 -10.42
N HIS A 763 17.27 -19.20 -9.86
CA HIS A 763 17.19 -18.35 -8.67
C HIS A 763 16.43 -17.04 -8.94
N THR A 764 16.52 -16.52 -10.16
CA THR A 764 15.83 -15.29 -10.57
C THR A 764 14.34 -15.53 -10.83
N PHE A 765 13.94 -16.62 -11.51
CA PHE A 765 12.56 -16.77 -12.01
C PHE A 765 11.73 -17.92 -11.39
N ALA A 766 12.35 -18.95 -10.81
CA ALA A 766 11.61 -20.15 -10.40
C ALA A 766 10.52 -19.84 -9.35
N TYR A 767 10.84 -18.99 -8.37
CA TYR A 767 9.91 -18.62 -7.31
C TYR A 767 8.73 -17.75 -7.82
N PRO A 768 8.95 -16.63 -8.55
CA PRO A 768 7.85 -15.87 -9.15
C PRO A 768 6.95 -16.69 -10.08
N ILE A 769 7.52 -17.58 -10.90
CA ILE A 769 6.74 -18.44 -11.81
C ILE A 769 5.91 -19.45 -11.01
N ALA A 770 6.47 -20.05 -9.96
CA ALA A 770 5.73 -20.98 -9.11
C ALA A 770 4.58 -20.30 -8.34
N GLU A 771 4.76 -19.04 -7.89
CA GLU A 771 3.67 -18.25 -7.31
C GLU A 771 2.52 -18.04 -8.31
N LEU A 772 2.84 -17.68 -9.57
CA LEU A 772 1.86 -17.51 -10.64
C LEU A 772 1.13 -18.82 -10.99
N GLU A 773 1.87 -19.94 -11.04
CA GLU A 773 1.29 -21.27 -11.26
C GLU A 773 0.31 -21.67 -10.17
N ILE A 774 0.69 -21.51 -8.90
CA ILE A 774 -0.18 -21.86 -7.77
C ILE A 774 -1.46 -21.01 -7.79
N ALA A 775 -1.33 -19.71 -8.09
CA ALA A 775 -2.47 -18.80 -8.16
C ALA A 775 -3.46 -19.17 -9.28
N ASN A 776 -2.96 -19.61 -10.44
CA ASN A 776 -3.80 -19.93 -11.61
C ASN A 776 -4.35 -21.37 -11.63
N ASN A 777 -3.90 -22.26 -10.72
CA ASN A 777 -4.24 -23.69 -10.73
C ASN A 777 -5.28 -24.08 -9.65
N VAL A 778 -5.99 -23.10 -9.08
CA VAL A 778 -6.95 -23.28 -7.95
C VAL A 778 -8.23 -24.04 -8.36
N ASP A 779 -8.43 -24.36 -9.64
CA ASP A 779 -9.66 -25.01 -10.14
C ASP A 779 -9.59 -26.54 -10.39
N ALA A 780 -8.48 -27.24 -10.06
CA ALA A 780 -8.37 -28.68 -10.30
C ALA A 780 -8.76 -29.57 -9.08
N LYS A 781 -10.08 -29.76 -8.87
CA LYS A 781 -10.75 -30.91 -8.20
C LYS A 781 -10.48 -31.21 -6.69
N SER A 782 -11.53 -30.95 -5.88
CA SER A 782 -11.97 -31.57 -4.58
C SER A 782 -11.72 -30.76 -3.29
N PRO A 783 -12.67 -30.75 -2.33
CA PRO A 783 -14.05 -30.28 -2.39
C PRO A 783 -14.25 -29.05 -1.48
N ARG A 784 -14.94 -28.02 -1.98
CA ARG A 784 -15.53 -26.96 -1.16
C ARG A 784 -16.62 -27.57 -0.28
N SER A 785 -16.33 -27.79 1.00
CA SER A 785 -17.35 -27.87 2.04
C SER A 785 -16.77 -27.37 3.36
N ASN A 786 -17.36 -26.28 3.86
CA ASN A 786 -17.21 -25.67 5.19
C ASN A 786 -16.05 -24.67 5.37
N LEU A 787 -16.21 -23.48 4.79
CA LEU A 787 -15.65 -22.24 5.32
C LEU A 787 -16.84 -21.28 5.48
N THR A 788 -17.11 -20.88 6.72
CA THR A 788 -18.11 -19.86 7.10
C THR A 788 -17.42 -18.51 7.25
N ASP A 789 -18.15 -17.39 7.14
CA ASP A 789 -17.68 -15.99 7.20
C ASP A 789 -16.97 -15.55 8.51
N SER A 790 -16.57 -16.50 9.36
CA SER A 790 -15.96 -16.28 10.69
C SER A 790 -14.54 -16.83 10.81
N ASP A 791 -13.93 -17.33 9.74
CA ASP A 791 -12.52 -17.71 9.74
C ASP A 791 -11.64 -16.52 9.29
N PRO A 792 -10.58 -16.13 10.03
CA PRO A 792 -9.65 -15.11 9.58
C PRO A 792 -9.07 -15.55 8.25
N ALA A 793 -9.27 -14.74 7.20
CA ALA A 793 -8.84 -15.03 5.85
C ALA A 793 -7.42 -15.62 5.90
N PRO A 794 -7.23 -16.90 5.53
CA PRO A 794 -5.90 -17.46 5.48
C PRO A 794 -5.11 -16.62 4.48
N PHE A 795 -3.82 -16.48 4.72
CA PHE A 795 -2.80 -15.72 3.96
C PHE A 795 -2.75 -15.98 2.41
N GLY A 796 -3.76 -16.61 1.82
CA GLY A 796 -3.99 -16.74 0.38
C GLY A 796 -4.68 -15.56 -0.30
N SER A 797 -5.15 -14.52 0.40
CA SER A 797 -5.69 -13.32 -0.27
C SER A 797 -4.62 -12.37 -0.84
N ILE A 798 -3.33 -12.59 -0.55
CA ILE A 798 -2.22 -11.91 -1.24
C ILE A 798 -2.10 -12.37 -2.71
N PHE A 799 -2.76 -13.48 -3.10
CA PHE A 799 -2.77 -13.99 -4.47
C PHE A 799 -4.16 -14.31 -5.02
N SER A 800 -5.23 -13.79 -4.42
CA SER A 800 -6.55 -13.71 -5.09
C SER A 800 -6.59 -12.57 -6.12
N LEU A 801 -5.52 -12.43 -6.90
CA LEU A 801 -5.38 -11.57 -8.07
C LEU A 801 -5.35 -12.40 -9.37
N ALA A 802 -5.66 -13.70 -9.29
CA ALA A 802 -5.74 -14.57 -10.45
C ALA A 802 -7.13 -14.52 -11.08
N THR A 803 -7.49 -13.38 -11.64
CA THR A 803 -8.52 -13.28 -12.68
C THR A 803 -8.24 -12.05 -13.53
N ALA A 804 -7.56 -12.30 -14.65
CA ALA A 804 -7.30 -11.39 -15.77
C ALA A 804 -6.17 -10.34 -15.64
N VAL A 805 -4.91 -10.80 -15.78
CA VAL A 805 -3.80 -9.99 -16.36
C VAL A 805 -4.02 -9.76 -17.88
N GLU A 806 -5.25 -9.93 -18.36
CA GLU A 806 -5.57 -9.86 -19.77
C GLU A 806 -5.82 -8.41 -20.19
N ILE A 807 -5.01 -7.93 -21.13
CA ILE A 807 -5.11 -6.59 -21.68
C ILE A 807 -5.50 -6.58 -23.16
N ASN A 808 -5.62 -7.76 -23.80
CA ASN A 808 -6.07 -7.86 -25.19
C ASN A 808 -7.61 -7.79 -25.25
N PRO A 809 -8.18 -6.74 -25.88
CA PRO A 809 -9.63 -6.55 -25.95
C PRO A 809 -10.39 -7.70 -26.63
N LYS A 810 -9.74 -8.48 -27.50
CA LYS A 810 -10.37 -9.62 -28.18
C LYS A 810 -10.59 -10.83 -27.28
N MET A 811 -10.03 -10.82 -26.08
CA MET A 811 -9.95 -11.97 -25.18
C MET A 811 -10.50 -11.65 -23.79
N MET A 812 -11.05 -10.45 -23.61
CA MET A 812 -11.78 -10.01 -22.41
C MET A 812 -13.28 -10.27 -22.55
N GLU A 813 -13.97 -10.48 -21.44
CA GLU A 813 -15.44 -10.56 -21.41
C GLU A 813 -16.07 -9.16 -21.57
N GLU A 814 -17.26 -9.07 -22.18
CA GLU A 814 -17.96 -7.78 -22.35
C GLU A 814 -18.23 -7.12 -20.98
N GLY A 815 -17.63 -5.94 -20.75
CA GLY A 815 -17.81 -5.15 -19.52
C GLY A 815 -16.65 -5.20 -18.52
N GLN A 816 -15.56 -5.93 -18.78
CA GLN A 816 -14.34 -5.87 -17.96
C GLN A 816 -13.50 -4.63 -18.25
N ASP A 817 -13.03 -3.97 -17.18
CA ASP A 817 -12.15 -2.81 -17.26
C ASP A 817 -10.69 -3.21 -17.52
N ASN A 818 -10.12 -2.67 -18.58
CA ASN A 818 -8.73 -2.88 -19.00
C ASN A 818 -7.71 -2.24 -18.03
N PHE A 819 -8.16 -1.30 -17.17
CA PHE A 819 -7.28 -0.59 -16.25
C PHE A 819 -6.64 -1.51 -15.20
N VAL A 820 -7.42 -2.41 -14.61
CA VAL A 820 -6.94 -3.33 -13.56
C VAL A 820 -5.95 -4.33 -14.14
N GLY A 821 -6.28 -4.97 -15.27
CA GLY A 821 -5.40 -5.92 -15.95
C GLY A 821 -4.07 -5.29 -16.39
N ARG A 822 -4.10 -4.03 -16.85
CA ARG A 822 -2.90 -3.24 -17.16
C ARG A 822 -2.05 -3.01 -15.92
N LEU A 823 -2.62 -2.53 -14.83
CA LEU A 823 -1.88 -2.24 -13.60
C LEU A 823 -1.24 -3.51 -13.03
N GLN A 824 -1.96 -4.63 -13.08
CA GLN A 824 -1.43 -5.93 -12.67
C GLN A 824 -0.25 -6.39 -13.53
N LEU A 825 -0.36 -6.27 -14.87
CA LEU A 825 0.75 -6.59 -15.76
C LEU A 825 1.96 -5.71 -15.46
N GLU A 826 1.75 -4.40 -15.27
CA GLU A 826 2.82 -3.46 -14.98
C GLU A 826 3.51 -3.75 -13.65
N LEU A 827 2.77 -4.10 -12.59
CA LEU A 827 3.32 -4.53 -11.31
C LEU A 827 4.12 -5.82 -11.43
N LEU A 828 3.62 -6.82 -12.16
CA LEU A 828 4.31 -8.09 -12.37
C LEU A 828 5.61 -7.91 -13.16
N VAL A 829 5.57 -7.13 -14.26
CA VAL A 829 6.76 -6.81 -15.05
C VAL A 829 7.76 -6.02 -14.19
N GLN A 830 7.32 -5.03 -13.41
CA GLN A 830 8.19 -4.25 -12.53
C GLN A 830 8.83 -5.13 -11.44
N LYS A 831 8.09 -6.04 -10.82
CA LYS A 831 8.61 -6.97 -9.80
C LYS A 831 9.68 -7.90 -10.39
N LEU A 832 9.42 -8.48 -11.56
CA LEU A 832 10.39 -9.34 -12.26
C LEU A 832 11.61 -8.56 -12.75
N PHE A 833 11.40 -7.37 -13.32
CA PHE A 833 12.48 -6.52 -13.79
C PHE A 833 13.40 -6.11 -12.64
N THR A 834 12.84 -5.65 -11.51
CA THR A 834 13.62 -5.30 -10.31
C THR A 834 14.43 -6.50 -9.81
N ARG A 835 13.83 -7.69 -9.78
CA ARG A 835 14.53 -8.93 -9.39
C ARG A 835 15.68 -9.29 -10.34
N ILE A 836 15.54 -9.04 -11.65
CA ILE A 836 16.64 -9.21 -12.61
C ILE A 836 17.78 -8.25 -12.27
N LEU A 837 17.48 -6.96 -12.03
CA LEU A 837 18.50 -5.97 -11.70
C LEU A 837 19.23 -6.31 -10.39
N ASP A 838 18.49 -6.69 -9.34
CA ASP A 838 19.03 -7.07 -8.03
C ASP A 838 19.86 -8.37 -8.08
N SER A 839 19.57 -9.24 -9.06
CA SER A 839 20.27 -10.52 -9.24
C SER A 839 21.62 -10.40 -9.95
N LEU A 840 22.12 -9.19 -10.24
CA LEU A 840 23.40 -8.99 -10.94
C LEU A 840 24.59 -9.70 -10.27
N HIS A 841 24.60 -9.77 -8.94
CA HIS A 841 25.63 -10.47 -8.16
C HIS A 841 25.62 -12.00 -8.37
N GLN A 842 24.52 -12.57 -8.88
CA GLN A 842 24.39 -13.99 -9.23
C GLN A 842 24.57 -14.25 -10.73
N PHE A 843 24.87 -13.22 -11.52
CA PHE A 843 24.95 -13.33 -12.98
C PHE A 843 26.21 -14.13 -13.40
N PRO A 844 26.13 -15.09 -14.34
CA PRO A 844 27.23 -16.00 -14.66
C PRO A 844 28.51 -15.29 -15.11
N LEU A 845 29.66 -15.63 -14.51
CA LEU A 845 30.94 -14.99 -14.78
C LEU A 845 31.33 -15.03 -16.27
N TYR A 846 31.28 -16.21 -16.90
CA TYR A 846 31.59 -16.37 -18.33
C TYR A 846 30.72 -15.49 -19.24
N MET A 847 29.47 -15.22 -18.86
CA MET A 847 28.60 -14.32 -19.61
C MET A 847 28.96 -12.86 -19.37
N ARG A 848 29.34 -12.47 -18.15
CA ARG A 848 29.86 -11.12 -17.86
C ARG A 848 31.13 -10.83 -18.65
N GLN A 849 32.03 -11.81 -18.73
CA GLN A 849 33.25 -11.72 -19.55
C GLN A 849 32.92 -11.52 -21.03
N LEU A 850 31.97 -12.28 -21.58
CA LEU A 850 31.54 -12.11 -22.96
C LEU A 850 30.93 -10.72 -23.21
N CYS A 851 30.05 -10.25 -22.34
CA CYS A 851 29.46 -8.91 -22.44
C CYS A 851 30.53 -7.81 -22.38
N ARG A 852 31.51 -7.96 -21.49
CA ARG A 852 32.64 -7.03 -21.39
C ARG A 852 33.50 -7.03 -22.65
N MET A 853 33.81 -8.20 -23.21
CA MET A 853 34.58 -8.30 -24.44
C MET A 853 33.87 -7.63 -25.62
N LEU A 854 32.55 -7.84 -25.75
CA LEU A 854 31.72 -7.16 -26.74
C LEU A 854 31.67 -5.65 -26.51
N TYR A 855 31.53 -5.21 -25.24
CA TYR A 855 31.60 -3.80 -24.88
C TYR A 855 32.93 -3.18 -25.30
N GLU A 856 34.06 -3.86 -25.04
CA GLU A 856 35.39 -3.39 -25.42
C GLU A 856 35.60 -3.35 -26.94
N ASP A 857 34.98 -4.27 -27.69
CA ASP A 857 34.99 -4.27 -29.16
C ASP A 857 34.15 -3.12 -29.75
N MET A 858 33.08 -2.67 -29.07
CA MET A 858 32.18 -1.62 -29.57
C MET A 858 32.48 -0.20 -29.05
N ARG A 859 33.09 -0.06 -27.87
CA ARG A 859 33.19 1.24 -27.15
C ARG A 859 33.85 2.39 -27.91
N TYR A 860 34.68 2.09 -28.92
CA TYR A 860 35.36 3.10 -29.73
C TYR A 860 34.65 3.37 -31.05
N ASP A 861 34.18 2.31 -31.71
CA ASP A 861 33.61 2.42 -33.05
C ASP A 861 32.11 2.76 -33.00
N HIS A 862 31.41 2.31 -31.95
CA HIS A 862 29.95 2.25 -31.88
C HIS A 862 29.37 2.49 -30.46
N PRO A 863 29.67 3.61 -29.78
CA PRO A 863 29.27 3.83 -28.39
C PRO A 863 27.74 3.96 -28.19
N ASP A 864 27.01 4.47 -29.18
CA ASP A 864 25.62 4.90 -29.01
C ASP A 864 24.60 3.76 -28.90
N TYR A 865 24.93 2.56 -29.40
CA TYR A 865 24.00 1.43 -29.45
C TYR A 865 24.46 0.18 -28.67
N ILE A 866 25.55 0.28 -27.90
CA ILE A 866 26.09 -0.81 -27.06
C ILE A 866 25.01 -1.44 -26.17
N HIS A 867 24.24 -0.62 -25.46
CA HIS A 867 23.19 -1.11 -24.57
C HIS A 867 22.06 -1.82 -25.32
N ARG A 868 21.76 -1.41 -26.55
CA ARG A 868 20.74 -2.07 -27.38
C ARG A 868 21.21 -3.44 -27.82
N VAL A 869 22.47 -3.53 -28.23
CA VAL A 869 23.12 -4.78 -28.64
C VAL A 869 23.21 -5.77 -27.48
N LEU A 870 23.63 -5.30 -26.30
CA LEU A 870 23.63 -6.10 -25.07
C LEU A 870 22.20 -6.49 -24.64
N GLY A 871 21.21 -5.62 -24.86
CA GLY A 871 19.79 -5.91 -24.67
C GLY A 871 19.29 -7.06 -25.55
N ASN A 872 19.60 -7.01 -26.85
CA ASN A 872 19.25 -8.08 -27.79
C ASN A 872 19.93 -9.41 -27.40
N LEU A 873 21.16 -9.38 -26.89
CA LEU A 873 21.84 -10.60 -26.50
C LEU A 873 21.32 -11.17 -25.16
N ILE A 874 21.24 -10.35 -24.11
CA ILE A 874 20.90 -10.82 -22.76
C ILE A 874 19.39 -10.98 -22.57
N PHE A 875 18.60 -9.96 -22.91
CA PHE A 875 17.17 -10.01 -22.64
C PHE A 875 16.45 -10.88 -23.66
N LEU A 876 16.70 -10.68 -24.96
CA LEU A 876 15.99 -11.41 -26.01
C LEU A 876 16.43 -12.88 -26.14
N ARG A 877 17.69 -13.24 -25.86
CA ARG A 877 18.19 -14.63 -26.06
C ARG A 877 18.39 -15.44 -24.78
N PHE A 878 18.60 -14.79 -23.64
CA PHE A 878 18.87 -15.50 -22.38
C PHE A 878 17.72 -15.40 -21.36
N ILE A 879 17.30 -14.18 -21.00
CA ILE A 879 16.28 -13.98 -19.96
C ILE A 879 14.89 -14.46 -20.40
N THR A 880 14.45 -14.09 -21.61
CA THR A 880 13.15 -14.48 -22.19
C THR A 880 13.01 -15.99 -22.34
N TYR A 881 14.10 -16.69 -22.67
CA TYR A 881 14.16 -18.15 -22.72
C TYR A 881 13.89 -18.78 -21.34
N GLY A 882 14.35 -18.15 -20.26
CA GLY A 882 14.09 -18.60 -18.89
C GLY A 882 12.64 -18.41 -18.43
N LEU A 883 11.88 -17.51 -19.06
CA LEU A 883 10.51 -17.17 -18.70
C LEU A 883 9.46 -18.05 -19.39
N VAL A 884 9.70 -18.55 -20.61
CA VAL A 884 8.70 -19.29 -21.39
C VAL A 884 9.12 -20.76 -21.48
N LYS A 885 8.46 -21.64 -20.71
CA LYS A 885 8.59 -23.11 -20.81
C LYS A 885 7.26 -23.76 -21.17
N GLU A 886 7.34 -24.85 -21.95
CA GLU A 886 6.20 -25.58 -22.54
C GLU A 886 5.29 -26.34 -21.54
N GLN A 887 5.46 -26.18 -20.22
CA GLN A 887 4.73 -26.94 -19.19
C GLN A 887 4.16 -26.08 -18.06
N THR A 888 3.59 -24.92 -18.40
CA THR A 888 2.89 -24.01 -17.46
C THR A 888 1.39 -24.02 -17.71
N HIS A 889 0.58 -23.67 -16.71
CA HIS A 889 -0.85 -23.46 -16.89
C HIS A 889 -1.11 -22.44 -18.04
N PRO A 890 -2.14 -22.62 -18.89
CA PRO A 890 -2.36 -21.76 -20.06
C PRO A 890 -2.41 -20.25 -19.76
N GLN A 891 -2.99 -19.88 -18.61
CA GLN A 891 -3.03 -18.49 -18.17
C GLN A 891 -1.66 -17.97 -17.73
N THR A 892 -0.89 -18.76 -16.96
CA THR A 892 0.48 -18.41 -16.57
C THR A 892 1.38 -18.26 -17.78
N HIS A 893 1.30 -19.21 -18.72
CA HIS A 893 2.03 -19.17 -19.99
C HIS A 893 1.76 -17.86 -20.73
N ARG A 894 0.50 -17.45 -20.78
CA ARG A 894 0.08 -16.22 -21.44
C ARG A 894 0.60 -14.96 -20.73
N THR A 895 0.49 -14.89 -19.41
CA THR A 895 1.05 -13.79 -18.62
C THR A 895 2.56 -13.67 -18.84
N LEU A 896 3.28 -14.79 -18.87
CA LEU A 896 4.72 -14.84 -19.14
C LEU A 896 5.06 -14.36 -20.56
N ILE A 897 4.23 -14.66 -21.56
CA ILE A 897 4.39 -14.10 -22.92
C ILE A 897 4.25 -12.58 -22.91
N LEU A 898 3.24 -12.02 -22.23
CA LEU A 898 3.05 -10.56 -22.16
C LEU A 898 4.24 -9.88 -21.47
N ILE A 899 4.70 -10.45 -20.35
CA ILE A 899 5.91 -9.98 -19.64
C ILE A 899 7.13 -10.02 -20.56
N THR A 900 7.32 -11.13 -21.28
CA THR A 900 8.42 -11.33 -22.22
C THR A 900 8.41 -10.23 -23.29
N LYS A 901 7.26 -9.91 -23.88
CA LYS A 901 7.15 -8.84 -24.90
C LYS A 901 7.54 -7.47 -24.35
N VAL A 902 7.09 -7.13 -23.14
CA VAL A 902 7.43 -5.84 -22.51
C VAL A 902 8.93 -5.75 -22.26
N LEU A 903 9.55 -6.81 -21.73
CA LEU A 903 10.99 -6.88 -21.49
C LEU A 903 11.81 -6.83 -22.80
N GLN A 904 11.33 -7.46 -23.88
CA GLN A 904 11.98 -7.42 -25.19
C GLN A 904 11.99 -6.02 -25.79
N ASN A 905 10.85 -5.31 -25.74
CA ASN A 905 10.76 -3.94 -26.22
C ASN A 905 11.56 -2.97 -25.36
N LEU A 906 11.57 -3.16 -24.03
CA LEU A 906 12.45 -2.41 -23.12
C LEU A 906 13.93 -2.59 -23.49
N ALA A 907 14.38 -3.83 -23.70
CA ALA A 907 15.76 -4.13 -24.04
C ALA A 907 16.17 -3.62 -25.43
N SER A 908 15.23 -3.64 -26.37
CA SER A 908 15.43 -3.11 -27.72
C SER A 908 15.32 -1.58 -27.77
N LYS A 909 14.91 -0.92 -26.68
CA LYS A 909 14.54 0.50 -26.62
C LYS A 909 13.44 0.89 -27.64
N ASN A 910 12.54 -0.05 -27.94
CA ASN A 910 11.42 0.17 -28.85
C ASN A 910 10.13 0.39 -28.06
N GLU A 911 9.24 1.23 -28.59
CA GLU A 911 7.87 1.36 -28.10
C GLU A 911 6.94 0.41 -28.87
N PHE A 912 5.86 -0.03 -28.22
CA PHE A 912 4.78 -0.69 -28.93
C PHE A 912 4.09 0.32 -29.85
N SER A 913 3.90 -0.05 -31.13
CA SER A 913 3.12 0.67 -32.14
C SER A 913 2.48 -0.29 -33.13
N ASP A 914 1.45 0.16 -33.85
CA ASP A 914 0.81 -0.43 -35.06
C ASP A 914 0.28 -1.89 -34.97
N LYS A 915 1.14 -2.85 -34.65
CA LYS A 915 0.85 -4.29 -34.62
C LYS A 915 0.26 -4.78 -33.29
N GLU A 916 0.52 -4.05 -32.20
CA GLU A 916 0.12 -4.43 -30.83
C GLU A 916 -0.40 -3.22 -30.04
N VAL A 917 -1.35 -2.48 -30.61
CA VAL A 917 -1.92 -1.23 -30.03
C VAL A 917 -2.35 -1.40 -28.56
N PHE A 918 -2.87 -2.57 -28.18
CA PHE A 918 -3.28 -2.85 -26.80
C PHE A 918 -2.12 -2.85 -25.79
N MET A 919 -0.87 -3.01 -26.24
CA MET A 919 0.34 -2.96 -25.42
C MET A 919 0.93 -1.54 -25.31
N GLU A 920 0.42 -0.53 -26.03
CA GLU A 920 0.90 0.86 -25.94
C GLU A 920 0.84 1.42 -24.52
N ALA A 921 -0.10 0.91 -23.73
CA ALA A 921 -0.24 1.19 -22.31
C ALA A 921 1.06 0.93 -21.50
N MET A 922 1.92 0.02 -21.99
CA MET A 922 3.21 -0.34 -21.39
C MET A 922 4.37 0.57 -21.83
N ASN A 923 4.18 1.47 -22.80
CA ASN A 923 5.24 2.40 -23.25
C ASN A 923 5.71 3.32 -22.10
N GLY A 924 4.82 3.65 -21.16
CA GLY A 924 5.19 4.36 -19.93
C GLY A 924 6.17 3.57 -19.06
N PHE A 925 5.96 2.27 -18.91
CA PHE A 925 6.88 1.38 -18.20
C PHE A 925 8.25 1.30 -18.90
N ILE A 926 8.25 1.20 -20.23
CA ILE A 926 9.48 1.15 -21.03
C ILE A 926 10.30 2.42 -20.79
N LYS A 927 9.71 3.60 -21.00
CA LYS A 927 10.39 4.90 -20.87
C LYS A 927 11.03 5.11 -19.50
N ARG A 928 10.35 4.72 -18.41
CA ARG A 928 10.85 4.90 -17.04
C ARG A 928 11.98 3.93 -16.66
N ASN A 929 12.08 2.79 -17.33
CA ASN A 929 13.03 1.73 -16.96
C ASN A 929 14.24 1.62 -17.89
N VAL A 930 14.27 2.31 -19.05
CA VAL A 930 15.41 2.30 -19.98
C VAL A 930 16.72 2.69 -19.28
N CYS A 931 16.76 3.83 -18.57
CA CYS A 931 18.00 4.26 -17.91
C CYS A 931 18.47 3.29 -16.80
N LYS A 932 17.53 2.63 -16.11
CA LYS A 932 17.88 1.60 -15.11
C LYS A 932 18.50 0.37 -15.76
N LEU A 933 17.99 0.00 -16.94
CA LEU A 933 18.54 -1.08 -17.74
C LEU A 933 19.94 -0.75 -18.30
N GLU A 934 20.15 0.48 -18.76
CA GLU A 934 21.47 0.96 -19.20
C GLU A 934 22.50 0.89 -18.07
N ALA A 935 22.14 1.40 -16.89
CA ALA A 935 22.98 1.31 -15.69
C ALA A 935 23.30 -0.14 -15.31
N PHE A 936 22.35 -1.07 -15.51
CA PHE A 936 22.59 -2.49 -15.32
C PHE A 936 23.59 -3.06 -16.32
N PHE A 937 23.52 -2.69 -17.61
CA PHE A 937 24.52 -3.12 -18.59
C PHE A 937 25.92 -2.55 -18.31
N ASP A 938 26.00 -1.32 -17.83
CA ASP A 938 27.29 -0.73 -17.42
C ASP A 938 27.91 -1.50 -16.25
N GLN A 939 27.10 -1.87 -15.25
CA GLN A 939 27.55 -2.69 -14.12
C GLN A 939 27.85 -4.15 -14.54
N LEU A 940 27.08 -4.69 -15.49
CA LEU A 940 27.29 -6.03 -16.04
C LEU A 940 28.67 -6.15 -16.70
N CYS A 941 29.06 -5.12 -17.45
CA CYS A 941 30.34 -5.05 -18.16
C CYS A 941 31.50 -4.55 -17.29
N ALA A 942 31.24 -4.09 -16.07
CA ALA A 942 32.27 -3.61 -15.15
C ALA A 942 33.25 -4.73 -14.75
N PRO A 943 34.54 -4.41 -14.49
CA PRO A 943 35.50 -5.37 -13.98
C PRO A 943 35.03 -5.98 -12.65
N THR A 944 35.03 -7.31 -12.56
CA THR A 944 34.72 -8.03 -11.33
C THR A 944 35.64 -9.24 -11.21
N ASP A 945 36.23 -9.40 -10.02
CA ASP A 945 37.06 -10.55 -9.65
C ASP A 945 36.30 -11.50 -8.70
N ASP A 946 35.02 -11.24 -8.44
CA ASP A 946 34.20 -11.97 -7.46
C ASP A 946 33.61 -13.26 -8.07
N PRO A 947 34.07 -14.47 -7.66
CA PRO A 947 33.63 -15.73 -8.22
C PRO A 947 32.45 -16.26 -7.40
N THR A 948 31.33 -15.54 -7.38
CA THR A 948 30.24 -15.85 -6.44
C THR A 948 29.14 -16.71 -7.05
N PHE A 949 28.96 -16.76 -8.37
CA PHE A 949 27.97 -17.63 -9.03
C PHE A 949 28.31 -17.91 -10.51
N GLY A 950 28.43 -19.19 -10.90
CA GLY A 950 28.73 -19.61 -12.28
C GLY A 950 30.10 -20.27 -12.50
N ASP A 951 30.94 -20.38 -11.47
CA ASP A 951 32.24 -21.08 -11.50
C ASP A 951 32.19 -22.39 -10.67
N PRO A 952 31.32 -23.40 -10.95
CA PRO A 952 31.78 -24.71 -11.50
C PRO A 952 30.64 -25.58 -12.15
N PRO A 953 30.64 -26.93 -12.08
CA PRO A 953 30.82 -27.97 -13.12
C PRO A 953 29.84 -28.08 -14.32
N THR A 954 28.93 -27.13 -14.60
CA THR A 954 28.03 -27.23 -15.79
C THR A 954 28.70 -26.85 -17.11
N SER A 955 29.77 -26.05 -17.06
CA SER A 955 30.62 -25.71 -18.21
C SER A 955 31.51 -26.88 -18.66
N ILE A 956 31.67 -27.91 -17.83
CA ILE A 956 32.50 -29.08 -18.14
C ILE A 956 31.74 -29.95 -19.14
N VAL A 957 32.24 -30.00 -20.37
CA VAL A 957 31.67 -30.81 -21.45
C VAL A 957 31.99 -32.29 -21.23
N PRO A 958 31.00 -33.18 -21.00
CA PRO A 958 31.27 -34.60 -20.84
C PRO A 958 31.82 -35.22 -22.13
N ARG A 959 32.72 -36.21 -21.98
CA ARG A 959 33.43 -36.85 -23.10
C ARG A 959 32.50 -37.36 -24.22
N GLN A 960 31.31 -37.85 -23.86
CA GLN A 960 30.32 -38.34 -24.82
C GLN A 960 29.79 -37.24 -25.75
N PHE A 961 29.52 -36.04 -25.22
CA PHE A 961 29.02 -34.91 -26.00
C PHE A 961 30.12 -34.29 -26.84
N LYS A 962 31.34 -34.20 -26.30
CA LYS A 962 32.52 -33.82 -27.09
C LYS A 962 32.70 -34.73 -28.30
N ARG A 963 32.58 -36.06 -28.13
CA ARG A 963 32.70 -37.03 -29.24
C ARG A 963 31.60 -36.87 -30.28
N LYS A 964 30.34 -36.70 -29.85
CA LYS A 964 29.21 -36.44 -30.76
C LYS A 964 29.42 -35.15 -31.56
N ALA A 965 29.80 -34.06 -30.89
CA ALA A 965 30.09 -32.79 -31.52
C ALA A 965 31.21 -32.92 -32.56
N LEU A 966 32.29 -33.65 -32.25
CA LEU A 966 33.36 -33.91 -33.22
C LEU A 966 32.88 -34.68 -34.45
N THR A 967 31.95 -35.62 -34.31
CA THR A 967 31.36 -36.34 -35.45
C THR A 967 30.55 -35.40 -36.33
N VAL A 968 29.71 -34.54 -35.74
CA VAL A 968 28.92 -33.53 -36.48
C VAL A 968 29.85 -32.58 -37.23
N MET A 969 30.88 -32.04 -36.54
CA MET A 969 31.85 -31.15 -37.18
C MET A 969 32.63 -31.85 -38.30
N TYR A 970 33.01 -33.11 -38.12
CA TYR A 970 33.69 -33.86 -39.17
C TYR A 970 32.81 -34.04 -40.42
N GLN A 971 31.55 -34.42 -40.23
CA GLN A 971 30.59 -34.58 -41.34
C GLN A 971 30.35 -33.26 -42.07
N PHE A 972 30.21 -32.17 -41.32
CA PHE A 972 30.04 -30.83 -41.90
C PHE A 972 31.26 -30.39 -42.70
N VAL A 973 32.47 -30.54 -42.13
CA VAL A 973 33.73 -30.20 -42.81
C VAL A 973 33.93 -31.04 -44.07
N GLN A 974 33.53 -32.32 -44.06
CA GLN A 974 33.58 -33.15 -45.27
C GLN A 974 32.56 -32.71 -46.32
N ALA A 975 31.32 -32.43 -45.92
CA ALA A 975 30.25 -32.03 -46.84
C ALA A 975 30.51 -30.68 -47.51
N HIS A 976 31.11 -29.73 -46.78
CA HIS A 976 31.33 -28.35 -47.22
C HIS A 976 32.80 -27.99 -47.39
N ALA A 977 33.67 -29.00 -47.60
CA ALA A 977 35.11 -28.83 -47.73
C ALA A 977 35.53 -27.75 -48.73
N LYS A 978 34.82 -27.68 -49.87
CA LYS A 978 35.10 -26.71 -50.93
C LYS A 978 34.72 -25.29 -50.51
N GLU A 979 33.54 -25.10 -49.94
CA GLU A 979 33.07 -23.79 -49.48
C GLU A 979 33.98 -23.26 -48.36
N ILE A 980 34.37 -24.13 -47.41
CA ILE A 980 35.32 -23.78 -46.35
C ILE A 980 36.70 -23.44 -46.93
N HIS A 981 37.14 -24.15 -47.98
CA HIS A 981 38.39 -23.84 -48.66
C HIS A 981 38.35 -22.47 -49.32
N ASP A 982 37.26 -22.15 -50.01
CA ASP A 982 37.07 -20.88 -50.73
C ASP A 982 37.03 -19.70 -49.73
N GLU A 983 36.29 -19.83 -48.62
CA GLU A 983 36.29 -18.84 -47.52
C GLU A 983 37.68 -18.65 -46.89
N LEU A 984 38.43 -19.74 -46.69
CA LEU A 984 39.79 -19.65 -46.14
C LEU A 984 40.77 -18.92 -47.08
N GLN A 985 40.52 -18.92 -48.39
CA GLN A 985 41.38 -18.21 -49.36
C GLN A 985 41.23 -16.69 -49.30
N GLU A 986 40.16 -16.17 -48.70
CA GLU A 986 39.98 -14.72 -48.52
C GLU A 986 40.96 -14.14 -47.49
N PHE A 987 41.52 -14.98 -46.61
CA PHE A 987 42.51 -14.58 -45.62
C PHE A 987 43.94 -14.58 -46.17
N PRO A 988 44.87 -13.81 -45.56
CA PRO A 988 46.26 -13.80 -45.99
C PRO A 988 46.88 -15.21 -45.97
N ALA A 989 47.53 -15.61 -47.06
CA ALA A 989 48.02 -16.98 -47.26
C ALA A 989 48.89 -17.52 -46.09
N TYR A 990 49.68 -16.66 -45.45
CA TYR A 990 50.52 -17.04 -44.31
C TYR A 990 49.72 -17.40 -43.05
N ALA A 991 48.48 -16.92 -42.91
CA ALA A 991 47.64 -17.12 -41.74
C ALA A 991 46.84 -18.43 -41.81
N VAL A 992 46.56 -18.93 -43.02
CA VAL A 992 45.70 -20.10 -43.26
C VAL A 992 46.43 -21.31 -43.84
N GLN A 993 47.72 -21.21 -44.16
CA GLN A 993 48.47 -22.27 -44.85
C GLN A 993 48.38 -23.63 -44.13
N GLU A 994 48.58 -23.65 -42.81
CA GLU A 994 48.52 -24.88 -42.01
C GLU A 994 47.08 -25.44 -41.95
N SER A 995 46.09 -24.54 -41.87
CA SER A 995 44.66 -24.90 -41.85
C SER A 995 44.19 -25.47 -43.19
N LEU A 996 44.70 -24.96 -44.31
CA LEU A 996 44.46 -25.53 -45.65
C LEU A 996 45.10 -26.92 -45.81
N GLU A 997 46.25 -27.18 -45.21
CA GLU A 997 46.88 -28.51 -45.18
C GLU A 997 46.07 -29.49 -44.31
N ARG A 998 45.61 -29.06 -43.14
CA ARG A 998 44.72 -29.85 -42.27
C ARG A 998 43.38 -30.16 -42.95
N LEU A 999 42.78 -29.20 -43.66
CA LEU A 999 41.55 -29.41 -44.42
C LEU A 999 41.74 -30.48 -45.51
N LYS A 1000 42.86 -30.44 -46.25
CA LYS A 1000 43.23 -31.50 -47.22
C LYS A 1000 43.35 -32.87 -46.54
N TYR A 1001 43.98 -32.94 -45.37
CA TYR A 1001 44.10 -34.20 -44.62
C TYR A 1001 42.73 -34.76 -44.18
N LEU A 1002 41.80 -33.90 -43.75
CA LEU A 1002 40.46 -34.28 -43.30
C LEU A 1002 39.52 -34.69 -44.45
N THR A 1003 39.85 -34.30 -45.68
CA THR A 1003 39.03 -34.49 -46.88
C THR A 1003 39.60 -35.51 -47.87
N GLN A 1004 40.81 -35.99 -47.64
CA GLN A 1004 41.39 -37.09 -48.41
C GLN A 1004 40.59 -38.38 -48.18
N ASP A 1005 40.06 -38.95 -49.27
CA ASP A 1005 39.38 -40.24 -49.29
C ASP A 1005 40.25 -41.34 -48.67
N ARG A 1006 39.83 -41.90 -47.53
CA ARG A 1006 40.31 -43.20 -47.06
C ARG A 1006 39.55 -44.31 -47.78
N GLU A 1007 39.76 -44.43 -49.08
CA GLU A 1007 39.72 -45.75 -49.73
C GLU A 1007 40.96 -46.52 -49.27
N ASN A 1008 40.93 -47.11 -48.07
CA ASN A 1008 41.78 -48.24 -47.60
C ASN A 1008 41.73 -48.36 -46.08
N GLU A 1009 40.77 -49.12 -45.55
CA GLU A 1009 40.91 -49.86 -44.28
C GLU A 1009 39.89 -51.03 -44.31
N ASN A 1010 40.03 -51.84 -45.35
CA ASN A 1010 39.63 -53.25 -45.37
C ASN A 1010 40.90 -54.05 -45.05
N ASP A 1011 41.36 -54.04 -43.79
CA ASP A 1011 42.22 -55.10 -43.24
C ASP A 1011 42.49 -54.87 -41.76
N GLY A 1012 42.33 -55.92 -40.95
CA GLY A 1012 42.79 -55.95 -39.55
C GLY A 1012 41.72 -56.27 -38.52
N SER A 1013 41.22 -57.51 -38.56
CA SER A 1013 40.63 -58.17 -37.41
C SER A 1013 41.52 -58.07 -36.16
N THR A 1014 40.94 -57.78 -34.99
CA THR A 1014 41.26 -58.50 -33.74
C THR A 1014 40.33 -58.13 -32.58
N SER A 1015 39.62 -59.18 -32.13
CA SER A 1015 39.12 -59.50 -30.80
C SER A 1015 38.33 -58.46 -30.00
N ASP A 1016 37.03 -58.76 -29.92
CA ASP A 1016 36.15 -58.49 -28.80
C ASP A 1016 36.84 -58.76 -27.45
N SER A 1017 36.77 -57.77 -26.55
CA SER A 1017 36.70 -58.05 -25.11
C SER A 1017 35.67 -57.10 -24.52
N GLU A 1018 34.66 -57.72 -23.93
CA GLU A 1018 33.56 -57.15 -23.19
C GLU A 1018 34.10 -56.30 -22.04
N GLU A 1019 33.73 -55.01 -22.00
CA GLU A 1019 33.59 -54.30 -20.73
C GLU A 1019 32.10 -54.02 -20.56
N SER A 1020 31.55 -54.75 -19.61
CA SER A 1020 30.17 -54.80 -19.18
C SER A 1020 29.63 -53.43 -18.78
N GLU A 1021 28.41 -53.16 -19.22
CA GLU A 1021 27.50 -52.21 -18.62
C GLU A 1021 27.32 -52.57 -17.14
N ASP A 1022 27.91 -51.79 -16.24
CA ASP A 1022 27.54 -51.84 -14.83
C ASP A 1022 26.34 -50.91 -14.58
N GLU A 1023 25.28 -51.57 -14.13
CA GLU A 1023 23.96 -51.08 -13.80
C GLU A 1023 23.98 -49.87 -12.87
N MET A 1024 23.21 -48.84 -13.26
CA MET A 1024 22.76 -47.82 -12.32
C MET A 1024 21.67 -48.43 -11.43
N PRO A 1025 21.76 -48.36 -10.09
CA PRO A 1025 20.83 -49.06 -9.22
C PRO A 1025 19.44 -48.45 -9.32
N ASN A 1026 18.48 -49.35 -9.55
CA ASN A 1026 17.06 -49.12 -9.49
C ASN A 1026 16.67 -48.67 -8.06
N THR A 1027 16.31 -47.39 -7.88
CA THR A 1027 15.53 -46.91 -6.72
C THR A 1027 14.56 -45.84 -7.22
N GLN A 1028 13.34 -46.29 -7.53
CA GLN A 1028 12.13 -46.07 -6.73
C GLN A 1028 11.69 -44.62 -6.60
N LYS A 1029 10.54 -44.33 -7.24
CA LYS A 1029 9.51 -43.35 -6.87
C LYS A 1029 9.93 -42.29 -5.85
N LEU A 1030 10.21 -41.07 -6.34
CA LEU A 1030 9.59 -39.80 -5.92
C LEU A 1030 10.06 -38.66 -6.82
#